data_AF-A0AAI9FSB6-F1
#
_entry.id   AF-A0AAI9FSB6-F1
#
_cell.length_a   1.000
_cell.length_b   1.000
_cell.length_c   1.000
_cell.angle_alpha   90.00
_cell.angle_beta   90.00
_cell.angle_gamma   90.00
#
_symmetry.space_group_name_H-M   'P 1'
#
loop_
_entity.id
_entity.type
_entity.pdbx_description
1 polymer ?
#
loop_
_entity_poly.entity_id
_entity_poly.type
_entity_poly.pdbx_seq_one_letter_code
_entity_poly.pdbx_strand_id
1 'polypeptide(L)'
;MTPHAPAITRLAVALALALATPLAAARGVPPGFEDLVEGQTEQLDIQLFGRSAGLSPVRVTLEHVQLEDPASVLQALDLPADAQAALLPALSQPMPRNSHLACRFGGATAGCGYLDPPEDPAAVRALYDEGEGAVRLFVARQWIPGKPAAERFHTVSANAENAFLHQQVINVSGSRDYQTLSARGTGVLGLFDRGHVSVEWNFNQQRYRSRGSDSAFQFDNVYYRHDLGQAHYLQAGRLDRRNLSSPQGGTFSFSMLPLDRFQGLRVGTTQAYVDADAAVQATPLTVLLARDARVDAYDGTRLLQTSYLQAGINQIDTRNFPFGNYTITLRIYEDGVLVRSEDAPFDKGGDWTNSQWQWFVQGGKRNERRSDRFDGERVAVAGMRVPLGRDVAMVAGAADLGGFRYGELRVDLRRLYATQELRASFGGMRGNDGSTGQQHQLSYRRTASWNIYQQRMRGKACQFEADARDQLGCTNSLSASMALPLAGGSAYVGYTRRQTWRAGRILPGAEDDPLVGLDPLLPPPPPWQPRREPQLSRTWQASFSRSHRWQDFSVSTRVGVWQQRASDSLRGSDQRDRGIYFNLSLTRLLRGTTGSGQRRYSVDVRQPQHQRPDINYSVGHSLRQDVDAQYRELSAELRANNSDRYSATLSGQLQNSLGQSGATLAHYQQRGRSETAYSGMHSSGFALGKRGFYWSGSNGADAGLAVQVADTDDIDLRGVAAELQVGGLRRQRLQIGERRLLPLSSYQSHRAEVQDASTLDSIAAIRVTGVGGARPMFLSPGRLMRMPVPIEVTYTFIGNAKDLAGAPLGGARILNAPVPGTSANGGFVADFPRRETTLYLLQDDRLLHCPLQVRERRQVVLLVGAVHCEPLAVAQLPAEIRQQARVTRLLQERALIAATPQTAAAGGTP
;
A
#
# COMPACT_ATOMS: atom_id res chain seq x y z
N MET A 1 72.15 -58.29 -14.70
CA MET A 1 70.83 -58.64 -15.27
C MET A 1 70.04 -59.36 -14.19
N THR A 2 69.06 -58.69 -13.60
CA THR A 2 68.13 -59.27 -12.63
C THR A 2 66.75 -58.68 -12.91
N PRO A 3 65.67 -59.47 -12.87
CA PRO A 3 64.49 -59.22 -13.69
C PRO A 3 63.47 -58.33 -12.99
N HIS A 4 62.84 -57.45 -13.77
CA HIS A 4 61.68 -56.67 -13.35
C HIS A 4 60.43 -57.56 -13.28
N ALA A 5 59.78 -57.61 -12.12
CA ALA A 5 58.44 -58.17 -11.97
C ALA A 5 57.36 -57.18 -12.49
N PRO A 6 56.27 -57.66 -13.11
CA PRO A 6 55.31 -56.82 -13.81
C PRO A 6 54.42 -56.00 -12.85
N ALA A 7 54.01 -54.81 -13.32
CA ALA A 7 53.24 -53.81 -12.57
C ALA A 7 51.91 -54.31 -11.99
N ILE A 8 51.36 -55.40 -12.52
CA ILE A 8 50.09 -56.02 -12.09
C ILE A 8 50.19 -56.58 -10.67
N THR A 9 51.35 -57.12 -10.28
CA THR A 9 51.58 -57.62 -8.91
C THR A 9 51.67 -56.52 -7.87
N ARG A 10 52.12 -55.30 -8.24
CA ARG A 10 52.13 -54.15 -7.32
C ARG A 10 50.74 -53.53 -7.17
N LEU A 11 49.93 -53.56 -8.22
CA LEU A 11 48.55 -53.10 -8.17
C LEU A 11 47.66 -54.05 -7.33
N ALA A 12 47.89 -55.37 -7.43
CA ALA A 12 47.13 -56.36 -6.66
C ALA A 12 47.43 -56.31 -5.15
N VAL A 13 48.69 -56.07 -4.75
CA VAL A 13 49.06 -55.91 -3.33
C VAL A 13 48.56 -54.56 -2.79
N ALA A 14 48.58 -53.50 -3.59
CA ALA A 14 48.00 -52.20 -3.20
C ALA A 14 46.47 -52.25 -3.09
N LEU A 15 45.77 -52.97 -3.97
CA LEU A 15 44.32 -53.19 -3.85
C LEU A 15 43.96 -54.09 -2.65
N ALA A 16 44.76 -55.13 -2.37
CA ALA A 16 44.53 -56.02 -1.23
C ALA A 16 44.74 -55.31 0.13
N LEU A 17 45.67 -54.34 0.21
CA LEU A 17 45.86 -53.49 1.39
C LEU A 17 44.82 -52.36 1.50
N ALA A 18 44.19 -51.95 0.39
CA ALA A 18 43.10 -50.96 0.39
C ALA A 18 41.72 -51.57 0.69
N LEU A 19 41.55 -52.88 0.50
CA LEU A 19 40.31 -53.63 0.77
C LEU A 19 40.26 -54.29 2.15
N ALA A 20 41.30 -54.15 2.98
CA ALA A 20 41.24 -54.52 4.38
C ALA A 20 40.35 -53.52 5.13
N THR A 21 39.06 -53.81 5.20
CA THR A 21 38.13 -53.14 6.12
C THR A 21 38.71 -53.23 7.53
N PRO A 22 38.93 -52.12 8.24
CA PRO A 22 39.07 -52.22 9.68
C PRO A 22 37.73 -52.78 10.18
N LEU A 23 37.77 -53.89 10.92
CA LEU A 23 36.71 -54.18 11.86
C LEU A 23 36.65 -52.94 12.77
N ALA A 24 35.66 -52.08 12.53
CA ALA A 24 35.31 -51.03 13.45
C ALA A 24 34.75 -51.71 14.69
N ALA A 25 35.65 -52.10 15.59
CA ALA A 25 35.32 -52.36 16.97
C ALA A 25 34.54 -51.13 17.46
N ALA A 26 33.36 -51.37 18.02
CA ALA A 26 32.53 -50.37 18.65
C ALA A 26 33.40 -49.52 19.59
N ARG A 27 33.74 -48.29 19.16
CA ARG A 27 34.30 -47.29 20.04
C ARG A 27 33.18 -46.90 20.99
N GLY A 28 33.33 -47.28 22.25
CA GLY A 28 32.45 -46.81 23.32
C GLY A 28 32.37 -45.28 23.28
N VAL A 29 31.15 -44.78 23.44
CA VAL A 29 30.83 -43.35 23.53
C VAL A 29 31.71 -42.72 24.62
N PRO A 30 32.37 -41.57 24.38
CA PRO A 30 33.12 -40.87 25.41
C PRO A 30 32.20 -40.48 26.58
N PRO A 31 32.65 -40.62 27.84
CA PRO A 31 31.83 -40.25 28.99
C PRO A 31 31.42 -38.78 28.93
N GLY A 32 30.12 -38.50 29.02
CA GLY A 32 29.49 -37.18 28.88
C GLY A 32 28.80 -36.89 27.53
N PHE A 33 28.74 -37.87 26.62
CA PHE A 33 28.09 -37.76 25.30
C PHE A 33 27.05 -38.86 25.04
N GLU A 34 26.67 -39.62 26.07
CA GLU A 34 25.69 -40.71 26.03
C GLU A 34 24.30 -40.22 25.60
N ASP A 35 23.91 -39.02 26.04
CA ASP A 35 22.62 -38.40 25.71
C ASP A 35 22.43 -38.14 24.20
N LEU A 36 23.51 -37.86 23.46
CA LEU A 36 23.43 -37.68 21.99
C LEU A 36 23.21 -39.01 21.24
N VAL A 37 23.56 -40.13 21.87
CA VAL A 37 23.42 -41.48 21.30
C VAL A 37 22.05 -42.08 21.67
N GLU A 38 21.54 -41.82 22.87
CA GLU A 38 20.18 -42.21 23.29
C GLU A 38 19.07 -41.38 22.61
N GLY A 39 19.45 -40.22 22.06
CA GLY A 39 18.60 -39.33 21.29
C GLY A 39 17.86 -38.33 22.17
N GLN A 40 17.78 -37.09 21.70
CA GLN A 40 17.14 -35.98 22.40
C GLN A 40 15.86 -35.56 21.71
N THR A 41 14.84 -35.18 22.49
CA THR A 41 13.61 -34.59 21.93
C THR A 41 13.83 -33.09 21.75
N GLU A 42 13.84 -32.63 20.50
CA GLU A 42 13.94 -31.21 20.12
C GLU A 42 12.60 -30.69 19.60
N GLN A 43 12.35 -29.39 19.78
CA GLN A 43 11.22 -28.69 19.16
C GLN A 43 11.66 -28.16 17.81
N LEU A 44 11.31 -28.87 16.73
CA LEU A 44 11.75 -28.56 15.37
C LEU A 44 10.58 -28.16 14.49
N ASP A 45 10.82 -27.23 13.57
CA ASP A 45 9.83 -26.86 12.57
C ASP A 45 9.74 -27.92 11.47
N ILE A 46 8.56 -28.50 11.26
CA ILE A 46 8.36 -29.51 10.22
C ILE A 46 7.88 -28.83 8.94
N GLN A 47 8.67 -28.96 7.88
CA GLN A 47 8.40 -28.27 6.62
C GLN A 47 8.14 -29.25 5.48
N LEU A 48 7.12 -28.97 4.69
CA LEU A 48 6.84 -29.67 3.43
C LEU A 48 6.77 -28.63 2.30
N PHE A 49 7.79 -28.60 1.42
CA PHE A 49 7.90 -27.65 0.30
C PHE A 49 7.62 -26.16 0.68
N GLY A 50 8.13 -25.71 1.82
CA GLY A 50 7.99 -24.33 2.31
C GLY A 50 6.69 -24.04 3.08
N ARG A 51 5.83 -25.03 3.29
CA ARG A 51 4.74 -24.97 4.28
C ARG A 51 5.27 -25.51 5.60
N SER A 52 5.15 -24.73 6.67
CA SER A 52 5.54 -25.10 8.03
C SER A 52 4.32 -25.64 8.79
N ALA A 53 4.50 -26.76 9.49
CA ALA A 53 3.53 -27.33 10.43
C ALA A 53 3.61 -26.68 11.83
N GLY A 54 4.58 -25.77 12.03
CA GLY A 54 4.95 -25.26 13.34
C GLY A 54 5.96 -26.16 14.07
N LEU A 55 6.36 -25.71 15.26
CA LEU A 55 7.28 -26.45 16.13
C LEU A 55 6.60 -27.71 16.66
N SER A 56 7.21 -28.86 16.40
CA SER A 56 6.76 -30.17 16.86
C SER A 56 7.88 -30.91 17.58
N PRO A 57 7.56 -31.73 18.60
CA PRO A 57 8.54 -32.57 19.26
C PRO A 57 9.06 -33.68 18.31
N VAL A 58 10.36 -33.68 18.06
CA VAL A 58 11.08 -34.66 17.25
C VAL A 58 12.18 -35.28 18.07
N ARG A 59 12.19 -36.61 18.16
CA ARG A 59 13.31 -37.34 18.72
C ARG A 59 14.44 -37.43 17.69
N VAL A 60 15.55 -36.79 17.97
CA VAL A 60 16.74 -36.70 17.11
C VAL A 60 17.84 -37.58 17.69
N THR A 61 18.38 -38.48 16.86
CA THR A 61 19.55 -39.31 17.17
C THR A 61 20.70 -38.99 16.21
N LEU A 62 21.85 -39.64 16.37
CA LEU A 62 22.96 -39.52 15.43
C LEU A 62 22.62 -39.95 14.01
N GLU A 63 21.64 -40.84 13.81
CA GLU A 63 21.32 -41.42 12.50
C GLU A 63 19.90 -41.10 12.01
N HIS A 64 18.95 -40.96 12.93
CA HIS A 64 17.52 -40.87 12.61
C HIS A 64 16.83 -39.68 13.28
N VAL A 65 15.75 -39.23 12.65
CA VAL A 65 14.73 -38.34 13.21
C VAL A 65 13.39 -39.05 13.27
N GLN A 66 12.68 -38.91 14.38
CA GLN A 66 11.36 -39.52 14.59
C GLN A 66 10.39 -38.50 15.17
N LEU A 67 9.22 -38.36 14.55
CA LEU A 67 8.15 -37.48 15.01
C LEU A 67 7.42 -38.15 16.17
N GLU A 68 7.22 -37.45 17.30
CA GLU A 68 6.45 -37.99 18.42
C GLU A 68 4.93 -37.97 18.14
N ASP A 69 4.45 -36.96 17.41
CA ASP A 69 3.05 -36.84 17.01
C ASP A 69 2.89 -36.57 15.50
N PRO A 70 3.00 -37.60 14.65
CA PRO A 70 2.89 -37.44 13.20
C PRO A 70 1.47 -37.08 12.74
N ALA A 71 0.43 -37.36 13.55
CA ALA A 71 -0.95 -37.09 13.18
C ALA A 71 -1.27 -35.59 13.22
N SER A 72 -0.84 -34.88 14.27
CA SER A 72 -1.02 -33.42 14.36
C SER A 72 -0.20 -32.68 13.31
N VAL A 73 1.01 -33.16 12.99
CA VAL A 73 1.86 -32.61 11.92
C VAL A 73 1.20 -32.73 10.56
N LEU A 74 0.64 -33.91 10.23
CA LEU A 74 -0.10 -34.13 8.98
C LEU A 74 -1.34 -33.23 8.87
N GLN A 75 -2.04 -33.02 9.99
CA GLN A 75 -3.18 -32.11 10.06
C GLN A 75 -2.77 -30.65 9.87
N ALA A 76 -1.66 -30.23 10.47
CA ALA A 76 -1.13 -28.87 10.36
C ALA A 76 -0.57 -28.55 8.96
N LEU A 77 -0.12 -29.56 8.21
CA LEU A 77 0.34 -29.42 6.82
C LEU A 77 -0.79 -29.32 5.78
N ASP A 78 -2.05 -29.46 6.20
CA ASP A 78 -3.26 -29.33 5.36
C ASP A 78 -3.25 -30.26 4.13
N LEU A 79 -2.85 -31.53 4.35
CA LEU A 79 -2.84 -32.57 3.31
C LEU A 79 -4.23 -33.23 3.16
N PRO A 80 -4.61 -33.73 1.95
CA PRO A 80 -5.86 -34.47 1.75
C PRO A 80 -5.98 -35.68 2.68
N ALA A 81 -7.21 -36.07 3.07
CA ALA A 81 -7.43 -37.22 3.96
C ALA A 81 -6.78 -38.52 3.46
N ASP A 82 -6.81 -38.75 2.15
CA ASP A 82 -6.19 -39.91 1.50
C ASP A 82 -4.65 -39.89 1.62
N ALA A 83 -4.04 -38.70 1.59
CA ALA A 83 -2.61 -38.50 1.78
C ALA A 83 -2.22 -38.68 3.26
N GLN A 84 -3.03 -38.17 4.18
CA GLN A 84 -2.81 -38.35 5.61
C GLN A 84 -2.81 -39.85 5.98
N ALA A 85 -3.79 -40.61 5.47
CA ALA A 85 -3.87 -42.04 5.69
C ALA A 85 -2.68 -42.81 5.09
N ALA A 86 -2.19 -42.41 3.91
CA ALA A 86 -1.07 -43.07 3.23
C ALA A 86 0.30 -42.78 3.88
N LEU A 87 0.50 -41.58 4.43
CA LEU A 87 1.80 -41.11 4.93
C LEU A 87 2.01 -41.33 6.43
N LEU A 88 0.93 -41.49 7.21
CA LEU A 88 0.99 -41.72 8.66
C LEU A 88 1.88 -42.92 9.09
N PRO A 89 1.86 -44.07 8.39
CA PRO A 89 2.73 -45.20 8.73
C PRO A 89 4.22 -44.90 8.51
N ALA A 90 4.57 -44.12 7.50
CA ALA A 90 5.97 -43.77 7.23
C ALA A 90 6.51 -42.68 8.17
N LEU A 91 5.67 -41.71 8.54
CA LEU A 91 6.06 -40.62 9.45
C LEU A 91 6.20 -41.06 10.91
N SER A 92 5.58 -42.18 11.29
CA SER A 92 5.69 -42.76 12.64
C SER A 92 6.96 -43.61 12.83
N GLN A 93 7.64 -43.97 11.74
CA GLN A 93 8.89 -44.74 11.77
C GLN A 93 10.12 -43.82 11.86
N PRO A 94 11.25 -44.29 12.43
CA PRO A 94 12.50 -43.55 12.40
C PRO A 94 12.97 -43.32 10.96
N MET A 95 13.17 -42.06 10.58
CA MET A 95 13.61 -41.67 9.24
C MET A 95 15.08 -41.25 9.26
N PRO A 96 15.89 -41.55 8.23
CA PRO A 96 17.26 -41.07 8.15
C PRO A 96 17.33 -39.53 8.19
N ARG A 97 18.19 -38.97 9.04
CA ARG A 97 18.26 -37.52 9.26
C ARG A 97 18.78 -36.72 8.08
N ASN A 98 19.61 -37.31 7.22
CA ASN A 98 20.20 -36.69 6.00
C ASN A 98 20.83 -35.29 6.18
N SER A 99 21.29 -34.93 7.39
CA SER A 99 21.81 -33.57 7.68
C SER A 99 23.05 -33.17 6.89
N HIS A 100 23.80 -34.14 6.35
CA HIS A 100 24.94 -33.87 5.47
C HIS A 100 24.54 -33.22 4.12
N LEU A 101 23.26 -33.29 3.75
CA LEU A 101 22.71 -32.64 2.56
C LEU A 101 22.09 -31.28 2.85
N ALA A 102 22.06 -30.83 4.12
CA ALA A 102 21.57 -29.51 4.51
C ALA A 102 22.53 -28.39 4.03
N CYS A 103 21.97 -27.20 3.75
CA CYS A 103 22.78 -26.08 3.26
C CYS A 103 23.58 -25.44 4.40
N ARG A 104 24.90 -25.64 4.42
CA ARG A 104 25.77 -24.97 5.41
C ARG A 104 25.65 -23.45 5.29
N PHE A 105 25.33 -22.79 6.41
CA PHE A 105 25.25 -21.32 6.58
C PHE A 105 24.11 -20.60 5.84
N GLY A 106 22.98 -21.27 5.55
CA GLY A 106 21.77 -20.60 5.01
C GLY A 106 21.92 -20.00 3.60
N GLY A 107 23.02 -20.29 2.91
CA GLY A 107 23.25 -19.85 1.53
C GLY A 107 22.66 -20.85 0.53
N ALA A 108 21.73 -20.39 -0.31
CA ALA A 108 21.19 -21.17 -1.43
C ALA A 108 22.26 -21.38 -2.52
N THR A 109 23.11 -22.39 -2.34
CA THR A 109 24.02 -22.90 -3.38
C THR A 109 23.33 -24.03 -4.13
N ALA A 110 23.57 -24.14 -5.45
CA ALA A 110 22.95 -25.19 -6.26
C ALA A 110 23.42 -26.58 -5.80
N GLY A 111 22.48 -27.44 -5.35
CA GLY A 111 22.74 -28.83 -4.98
C GLY A 111 22.69 -29.18 -3.49
N CYS A 112 22.37 -28.23 -2.59
CA CYS A 112 22.11 -28.52 -1.17
C CYS A 112 20.63 -28.31 -0.79
N GLY A 113 20.19 -28.93 0.31
CA GLY A 113 18.84 -28.76 0.88
C GLY A 113 17.72 -29.50 0.13
N TYR A 114 18.07 -30.46 -0.73
CA TYR A 114 17.14 -31.18 -1.60
C TYR A 114 17.37 -32.70 -1.54
N LEU A 115 16.26 -33.45 -1.50
CA LEU A 115 16.21 -34.90 -1.71
C LEU A 115 15.26 -35.19 -2.88
N ASP A 116 15.60 -36.18 -3.70
CA ASP A 116 14.67 -36.68 -4.71
C ASP A 116 13.41 -37.24 -4.02
N PRO A 117 12.21 -36.77 -4.41
CA PRO A 117 10.95 -37.29 -3.91
C PRO A 117 10.86 -38.81 -4.13
N PRO A 118 10.36 -39.59 -3.16
CA PRO A 118 10.16 -41.01 -3.33
C PRO A 118 9.14 -41.31 -4.45
N GLU A 119 9.36 -42.40 -5.19
CA GLU A 119 8.40 -42.88 -6.21
C GLU A 119 7.19 -43.58 -5.58
N ASP A 120 7.37 -44.21 -4.41
CA ASP A 120 6.30 -44.87 -3.65
C ASP A 120 5.43 -43.82 -2.92
N PRO A 121 4.11 -43.80 -3.14
CA PRO A 121 3.19 -42.91 -2.46
C PRO A 121 3.10 -43.10 -0.94
N ALA A 122 3.45 -44.25 -0.39
CA ALA A 122 3.45 -44.43 1.06
C ALA A 122 4.76 -43.98 1.73
N ALA A 123 5.80 -43.63 0.95
CA ALA A 123 7.12 -43.33 1.49
C ALA A 123 7.35 -41.83 1.75
N VAL A 124 8.13 -41.54 2.80
CA VAL A 124 8.58 -40.18 3.16
C VAL A 124 10.09 -40.18 3.38
N ARG A 125 10.75 -39.11 2.94
CA ARG A 125 12.16 -38.84 3.26
C ARG A 125 12.27 -37.56 4.07
N ALA A 126 13.12 -37.55 5.08
CA ALA A 126 13.38 -36.40 5.93
C ALA A 126 14.79 -35.85 5.70
N LEU A 127 14.93 -34.53 5.78
CA LEU A 127 16.21 -33.81 5.82
C LEU A 127 16.17 -32.87 7.02
N TYR A 128 16.98 -33.17 8.02
CA TYR A 128 17.12 -32.36 9.22
C TYR A 128 18.24 -31.33 9.03
N ASP A 129 17.86 -30.06 9.02
CA ASP A 129 18.75 -28.90 8.96
C ASP A 129 18.98 -28.35 10.36
N GLU A 130 20.13 -28.68 10.95
CA GLU A 130 20.55 -28.20 12.28
C GLU A 130 20.67 -26.67 12.33
N GLY A 131 21.00 -26.02 11.22
CA GLY A 131 21.23 -24.57 11.18
C GLY A 131 19.94 -23.76 11.22
N GLU A 132 18.85 -24.31 10.68
CA GLU A 132 17.51 -23.70 10.69
C GLU A 132 16.60 -24.27 11.78
N GLY A 133 17.01 -25.34 12.48
CA GLY A 133 16.16 -26.01 13.46
C GLY A 133 14.90 -26.62 12.82
N ALA A 134 15.03 -27.14 11.60
CA ALA A 134 13.89 -27.59 10.78
C ALA A 134 14.09 -28.99 10.18
N VAL A 135 13.01 -29.75 10.09
CA VAL A 135 12.96 -31.04 9.37
C VAL A 135 12.14 -30.86 8.10
N ARG A 136 12.80 -30.97 6.93
CA ARG A 136 12.17 -30.90 5.62
C ARG A 136 11.74 -32.29 5.16
N LEU A 137 10.45 -32.46 4.92
CA LEU A 137 9.85 -33.70 4.42
C LEU A 137 9.75 -33.68 2.88
N PHE A 138 10.01 -34.82 2.27
CA PHE A 138 9.87 -35.08 0.84
C PHE A 138 8.95 -36.29 0.65
N VAL A 139 7.83 -36.06 -0.03
CA VAL A 139 6.77 -37.05 -0.28
C VAL A 139 6.62 -37.28 -1.78
N ALA A 140 5.97 -38.38 -2.17
CA ALA A 140 5.72 -38.67 -3.57
C ALA A 140 4.99 -37.54 -4.29
N ARG A 141 5.33 -37.34 -5.58
CA ARG A 141 4.86 -36.20 -6.38
C ARG A 141 3.35 -36.08 -6.48
N GLN A 142 2.60 -37.17 -6.30
CA GLN A 142 1.14 -37.17 -6.29
C GLN A 142 0.52 -36.50 -5.07
N TRP A 143 1.23 -36.46 -3.93
CA TRP A 143 0.79 -35.82 -2.70
C TRP A 143 1.25 -34.38 -2.59
N ILE A 144 2.20 -33.99 -3.45
CA ILE A 144 2.52 -32.59 -3.66
C ILE A 144 1.30 -31.99 -4.35
N PRO A 145 0.55 -31.07 -3.73
CA PRO A 145 -0.47 -30.34 -4.47
C PRO A 145 0.26 -29.65 -5.61
N GLY A 146 0.06 -30.13 -6.84
CA GLY A 146 0.46 -29.40 -8.03
C GLY A 146 -0.07 -27.98 -7.88
N LYS A 147 0.68 -26.95 -8.30
CA LYS A 147 0.20 -25.55 -8.30
C LYS A 147 -1.28 -25.59 -8.65
N PRO A 148 -2.21 -25.29 -7.71
CA PRO A 148 -3.61 -25.29 -8.05
C PRO A 148 -3.72 -24.44 -9.30
N ALA A 149 -4.36 -24.96 -10.34
CA ALA A 149 -4.57 -24.21 -11.57
C ALA A 149 -5.02 -22.82 -11.13
N ALA A 150 -4.22 -21.79 -11.41
CA ALA A 150 -4.37 -20.47 -10.78
C ALA A 150 -5.86 -20.13 -10.76
N GLU A 151 -6.47 -20.16 -9.56
CA GLU A 151 -7.90 -19.91 -9.45
C GLU A 151 -8.08 -18.51 -10.00
N ARG A 152 -8.70 -18.42 -11.18
CA ARG A 152 -8.79 -17.17 -11.92
C ARG A 152 -9.44 -16.06 -11.09
N PHE A 153 -10.22 -16.44 -10.08
CA PHE A 153 -10.90 -15.55 -9.17
C PHE A 153 -10.47 -15.79 -7.73
N HIS A 154 -10.08 -14.73 -7.03
CA HIS A 154 -9.92 -14.73 -5.58
C HIS A 154 -11.25 -15.01 -4.87
N THR A 155 -11.14 -15.64 -3.71
CA THR A 155 -12.24 -15.81 -2.75
C THR A 155 -12.06 -14.82 -1.60
N VAL A 156 -13.17 -14.32 -1.06
CA VAL A 156 -13.11 -13.44 0.12
C VAL A 156 -12.61 -14.26 1.30
N SER A 157 -11.62 -13.73 2.02
CA SER A 157 -11.03 -14.41 3.17
C SER A 157 -12.08 -14.78 4.22
N ALA A 158 -12.05 -16.03 4.70
CA ALA A 158 -13.07 -16.58 5.61
C ALA A 158 -13.23 -15.79 6.94
N ASN A 159 -12.17 -15.13 7.40
CA ASN A 159 -12.16 -14.35 8.64
C ASN A 159 -12.56 -12.87 8.46
N ALA A 160 -13.17 -12.52 7.33
CA ALA A 160 -13.61 -11.16 7.01
C ALA A 160 -14.99 -10.86 7.62
N GLU A 161 -15.07 -9.93 8.57
CA GLU A 161 -16.31 -9.54 9.22
C GLU A 161 -16.91 -8.28 8.58
N ASN A 162 -18.24 -8.14 8.63
CA ASN A 162 -18.91 -6.90 8.22
C ASN A 162 -18.57 -5.76 9.19
N ALA A 163 -18.17 -4.61 8.63
CA ALA A 163 -17.85 -3.40 9.37
C ALA A 163 -18.30 -2.16 8.59
N PHE A 164 -18.45 -1.06 9.32
CA PHE A 164 -18.55 0.27 8.73
C PHE A 164 -17.17 0.89 8.68
N LEU A 165 -16.65 1.14 7.48
CA LEU A 165 -15.41 1.87 7.27
C LEU A 165 -15.75 3.28 6.78
N HIS A 166 -15.11 4.27 7.38
CA HIS A 166 -15.28 5.67 6.99
C HIS A 166 -13.92 6.33 6.81
N GLN A 167 -13.83 7.16 5.78
CA GLN A 167 -12.65 7.97 5.53
C GLN A 167 -13.06 9.37 5.11
N GLN A 168 -12.25 10.35 5.51
CA GLN A 168 -12.53 11.75 5.28
C GLN A 168 -11.26 12.55 5.00
N VAL A 169 -11.40 13.54 4.13
CA VAL A 169 -10.36 14.50 3.78
C VAL A 169 -10.95 15.89 3.87
N ILE A 170 -10.32 16.72 4.68
CA ILE A 170 -10.68 18.12 4.88
C ILE A 170 -9.53 18.96 4.37
N ASN A 171 -9.80 19.84 3.40
CA ASN A 171 -8.86 20.83 2.92
C ASN A 171 -9.41 22.22 3.19
N VAL A 172 -8.59 23.06 3.80
CA VAL A 172 -8.84 24.49 3.97
C VAL A 172 -7.78 25.26 3.20
N SER A 173 -8.17 26.33 2.53
CA SER A 173 -7.21 27.25 1.92
C SER A 173 -7.74 28.67 1.97
N GLY A 174 -6.87 29.65 1.99
CA GLY A 174 -7.29 31.03 2.04
C GLY A 174 -6.16 32.01 1.77
N SER A 175 -6.58 33.23 1.50
CA SER A 175 -5.76 34.42 1.30
C SER A 175 -6.51 35.62 1.89
N ARG A 176 -6.01 36.83 1.69
CA ARG A 176 -6.64 38.06 2.19
C ARG A 176 -8.08 38.26 1.70
N ASP A 177 -8.38 37.88 0.46
CA ASP A 177 -9.65 38.21 -0.20
C ASP A 177 -10.57 37.00 -0.44
N TYR A 178 -10.09 35.79 -0.14
CA TYR A 178 -10.78 34.53 -0.43
C TYR A 178 -10.46 33.44 0.60
N GLN A 179 -11.47 32.67 0.99
CA GLN A 179 -11.33 31.50 1.85
C GLN A 179 -12.15 30.34 1.28
N THR A 180 -11.63 29.12 1.40
CA THR A 180 -12.29 27.89 1.01
C THR A 180 -12.18 26.84 2.08
N LEU A 181 -13.26 26.12 2.30
CA LEU A 181 -13.28 24.87 3.03
C LEU A 181 -13.90 23.81 2.12
N SER A 182 -13.17 22.73 1.88
CA SER A 182 -13.70 21.55 1.19
C SER A 182 -13.53 20.35 2.10
N ALA A 183 -14.60 19.62 2.33
CA ALA A 183 -14.57 18.34 3.04
C ALA A 183 -15.22 17.28 2.16
N ARG A 184 -14.60 16.11 2.06
CA ARG A 184 -15.14 14.96 1.34
C ARG A 184 -14.97 13.72 2.18
N GLY A 185 -15.92 12.82 2.12
CA GLY A 185 -15.82 11.55 2.82
C GLY A 185 -16.50 10.42 2.06
N THR A 186 -16.00 9.21 2.32
CA THR A 186 -16.54 7.96 1.79
C THR A 186 -16.80 7.03 2.97
N GLY A 187 -18.00 6.48 3.04
CA GLY A 187 -18.41 5.47 4.01
C GLY A 187 -18.83 4.21 3.29
N VAL A 188 -18.36 3.06 3.75
CA VAL A 188 -18.75 1.74 3.23
C VAL A 188 -19.17 0.85 4.38
N LEU A 189 -20.38 0.30 4.30
CA LEU A 189 -20.92 -0.65 5.27
C LEU A 189 -21.09 -2.00 4.62
N GLY A 190 -20.38 -3.03 5.12
CA GLY A 190 -20.56 -4.41 4.67
C GLY A 190 -21.91 -4.96 5.14
N LEU A 191 -22.68 -5.55 4.23
CA LEU A 191 -23.98 -6.17 4.51
C LEU A 191 -24.04 -7.57 3.92
N PHE A 192 -24.53 -8.55 4.68
CA PHE A 192 -24.58 -9.96 4.25
C PHE A 192 -23.19 -10.47 3.81
N ASP A 193 -23.13 -11.57 3.05
CA ASP A 193 -21.85 -12.14 2.61
C ASP A 193 -21.22 -11.42 1.41
N ARG A 194 -22.06 -10.91 0.51
CA ARG A 194 -21.66 -10.36 -0.80
C ARG A 194 -22.24 -8.98 -1.08
N GLY A 195 -22.69 -8.26 -0.06
CA GLY A 195 -23.32 -6.95 -0.19
C GLY A 195 -22.58 -5.84 0.53
N HIS A 196 -22.75 -4.60 0.07
CA HIS A 196 -22.33 -3.41 0.82
C HIS A 196 -23.14 -2.18 0.42
N VAL A 197 -23.24 -1.22 1.34
CA VAL A 197 -23.74 0.13 1.07
C VAL A 197 -22.56 1.07 1.01
N SER A 198 -22.49 1.88 -0.05
CA SER A 198 -21.46 2.90 -0.24
C SER A 198 -22.11 4.28 -0.28
N VAL A 199 -21.54 5.20 0.49
CA VAL A 199 -21.98 6.60 0.60
C VAL A 199 -20.77 7.50 0.39
N GLU A 200 -20.87 8.40 -0.58
CA GLU A 200 -19.89 9.45 -0.81
C GLU A 200 -20.55 10.81 -0.69
N TRP A 201 -19.97 11.67 0.14
CA TRP A 201 -20.45 13.01 0.39
C TRP A 201 -19.34 14.02 0.13
N ASN A 202 -19.74 15.22 -0.27
CA ASN A 202 -18.85 16.36 -0.32
C ASN A 202 -19.54 17.61 0.23
N PHE A 203 -18.71 18.46 0.79
CA PHE A 203 -19.04 19.76 1.32
C PHE A 203 -18.02 20.74 0.75
N ASN A 204 -18.48 21.84 0.17
CA ASN A 204 -17.61 22.90 -0.30
C ASN A 204 -18.20 24.24 0.12
N GLN A 205 -17.38 25.08 0.73
CA GLN A 205 -17.71 26.42 1.14
C GLN A 205 -16.66 27.38 0.61
N GLN A 206 -17.11 28.47 -0.01
CA GLN A 206 -16.26 29.49 -0.60
C GLN A 206 -16.73 30.85 -0.13
N ARG A 207 -15.82 31.64 0.44
CA ARG A 207 -16.10 32.98 0.93
C ARG A 207 -15.19 33.97 0.23
N TYR A 208 -15.78 34.96 -0.43
CA TYR A 208 -15.07 36.07 -1.06
C TYR A 208 -15.40 37.36 -0.33
N ARG A 209 -14.41 38.25 -0.19
CA ARG A 209 -14.60 39.56 0.47
C ARG A 209 -15.68 40.41 -0.20
N SER A 210 -15.83 40.30 -1.52
CA SER A 210 -16.76 41.12 -2.33
C SER A 210 -18.08 40.43 -2.71
N ARG A 211 -18.22 39.11 -2.54
CA ARG A 211 -19.32 38.32 -3.14
C ARG A 211 -20.09 37.41 -2.17
N GLY A 212 -19.88 37.56 -0.86
CA GLY A 212 -20.55 36.75 0.16
C GLY A 212 -19.94 35.34 0.34
N SER A 213 -20.65 34.48 1.06
CA SER A 213 -20.28 33.06 1.26
C SER A 213 -21.26 32.18 0.50
N ASP A 214 -20.74 31.22 -0.25
CA ASP A 214 -21.50 30.14 -0.88
C ASP A 214 -21.11 28.82 -0.21
N SER A 215 -22.10 27.96 0.04
CA SER A 215 -21.87 26.64 0.67
C SER A 215 -22.79 25.60 0.04
N ALA A 216 -22.20 24.49 -0.39
CA ALA A 216 -22.91 23.37 -0.98
C ALA A 216 -22.53 22.07 -0.27
N PHE A 217 -23.54 21.35 0.22
CA PHE A 217 -23.42 19.97 0.70
C PHE A 217 -24.18 19.05 -0.24
N GLN A 218 -23.54 18.00 -0.74
CA GLN A 218 -24.17 17.05 -1.65
C GLN A 218 -23.66 15.63 -1.44
N PHE A 219 -24.56 14.67 -1.69
CA PHE A 219 -24.20 13.26 -1.81
C PHE A 219 -23.92 12.93 -3.27
N ASP A 220 -22.70 12.49 -3.55
CA ASP A 220 -22.24 12.13 -4.88
C ASP A 220 -22.81 10.79 -5.31
N ASN A 221 -22.56 9.77 -4.49
CA ASN A 221 -22.99 8.40 -4.70
C ASN A 221 -23.61 7.86 -3.40
N VAL A 222 -24.75 7.19 -3.51
CA VAL A 222 -25.41 6.48 -2.40
C VAL A 222 -26.05 5.25 -3.00
N TYR A 223 -25.43 4.09 -2.86
CA TYR A 223 -25.95 2.87 -3.47
C TYR A 223 -25.71 1.64 -2.60
N TYR A 224 -26.61 0.68 -2.75
CA TYR A 224 -26.41 -0.69 -2.34
C TYR A 224 -25.85 -1.48 -3.51
N ARG A 225 -24.83 -2.30 -3.26
CA ARG A 225 -24.28 -3.25 -4.22
C ARG A 225 -24.38 -4.66 -3.67
N HIS A 226 -24.72 -5.60 -4.54
CA HIS A 226 -24.70 -7.03 -4.27
C HIS A 226 -23.94 -7.76 -5.38
N ASP A 227 -22.93 -8.54 -5.02
CA ASP A 227 -22.16 -9.35 -5.97
C ASP A 227 -22.83 -10.71 -6.20
N LEU A 228 -23.22 -10.95 -7.45
CA LEU A 228 -23.84 -12.18 -7.93
C LEU A 228 -22.73 -13.14 -8.38
N GLY A 229 -22.09 -13.78 -7.39
CA GLY A 229 -20.89 -14.59 -7.61
C GLY A 229 -19.64 -13.72 -7.83
N GLN A 230 -18.61 -14.28 -8.48
CA GLN A 230 -17.34 -13.59 -8.74
C GLN A 230 -17.33 -12.79 -10.06
N ALA A 231 -18.36 -12.94 -10.90
CA ALA A 231 -18.39 -12.42 -12.27
C ALA A 231 -19.44 -11.34 -12.53
N HIS A 232 -20.48 -11.20 -11.69
CA HIS A 232 -21.59 -10.26 -11.91
C HIS A 232 -21.92 -9.45 -10.66
N TYR A 233 -22.53 -8.28 -10.85
CA TYR A 233 -23.01 -7.43 -9.76
C TYR A 233 -24.35 -6.76 -10.07
N LEU A 234 -25.08 -6.43 -9.02
CA LEU A 234 -26.27 -5.59 -9.03
C LEU A 234 -26.03 -4.37 -8.13
N GLN A 235 -26.37 -3.19 -8.63
CA GLN A 235 -26.28 -1.90 -7.93
C GLN A 235 -27.64 -1.20 -7.98
N ALA A 236 -28.04 -0.62 -6.86
CA ALA A 236 -29.29 0.12 -6.72
C ALA A 236 -29.09 1.40 -5.90
N GLY A 237 -29.59 2.53 -6.38
CA GLY A 237 -29.54 3.82 -5.69
C GLY A 237 -29.07 4.95 -6.60
N ARG A 238 -28.39 5.94 -6.03
CA ARG A 238 -27.76 7.06 -6.74
C ARG A 238 -26.35 6.67 -7.16
N LEU A 239 -26.14 6.59 -8.46
CA LEU A 239 -24.96 6.03 -9.10
C LEU A 239 -24.38 7.02 -10.10
N ASP A 240 -23.06 6.98 -10.28
CA ASP A 240 -22.36 7.71 -11.33
C ASP A 240 -21.46 6.80 -12.17
N ARG A 241 -20.71 7.40 -13.11
CA ARG A 241 -19.86 6.68 -14.06
C ARG A 241 -18.60 6.05 -13.46
N ARG A 242 -18.15 6.43 -12.26
CA ARG A 242 -16.79 6.11 -11.76
C ARG A 242 -16.58 4.63 -11.50
N ASN A 243 -17.62 3.93 -11.05
CA ASN A 243 -17.56 2.49 -10.81
C ASN A 243 -17.59 1.65 -12.10
N LEU A 244 -18.07 2.20 -13.22
CA LEU A 244 -18.16 1.47 -14.49
C LEU A 244 -16.78 1.19 -15.10
N SER A 245 -15.86 2.13 -14.92
CA SER A 245 -14.53 2.09 -15.53
C SER A 245 -13.43 1.63 -14.58
N SER A 246 -13.79 0.99 -13.48
CA SER A 246 -12.88 0.37 -12.52
C SER A 246 -13.08 -1.14 -12.50
N PRO A 247 -12.12 -1.94 -11.99
CA PRO A 247 -12.30 -3.39 -11.85
C PRO A 247 -13.62 -3.79 -11.18
N GLN A 248 -14.19 -2.92 -10.33
CA GLN A 248 -15.49 -3.10 -9.72
C GLN A 248 -16.66 -3.21 -10.71
N GLY A 249 -16.69 -2.45 -11.80
CA GLY A 249 -17.79 -2.44 -12.78
C GLY A 249 -17.39 -2.80 -14.22
N GLY A 250 -16.10 -3.01 -14.47
CA GLY A 250 -15.54 -3.36 -15.77
C GLY A 250 -14.24 -2.61 -16.07
N THR A 251 -13.39 -3.20 -16.90
CA THR A 251 -12.13 -2.58 -17.35
C THR A 251 -12.30 -1.71 -18.61
N PHE A 252 -13.49 -1.14 -18.82
CA PHE A 252 -13.81 -0.34 -20.00
C PHE A 252 -14.53 0.96 -19.63
N SER A 253 -14.33 1.99 -20.44
CA SER A 253 -14.85 3.33 -20.20
C SER A 253 -15.35 3.95 -21.49
N PHE A 254 -16.33 4.83 -21.39
CA PHE A 254 -16.81 5.65 -22.50
C PHE A 254 -16.34 7.08 -22.29
N SER A 255 -15.66 7.64 -23.29
CA SER A 255 -15.08 8.98 -23.21
C SER A 255 -15.96 10.03 -23.88
N MET A 256 -16.86 9.60 -24.78
CA MET A 256 -17.70 10.47 -25.58
C MET A 256 -19.20 10.24 -25.31
N LEU A 257 -19.58 9.08 -24.77
CA LEU A 257 -20.96 8.77 -24.40
C LEU A 257 -21.39 9.61 -23.18
N PRO A 258 -22.55 10.29 -23.23
CA PRO A 258 -23.03 11.11 -22.13
C PRO A 258 -23.51 10.23 -20.95
N LEU A 259 -22.63 10.04 -19.97
CA LEU A 259 -22.87 9.22 -18.77
C LEU A 259 -23.00 10.10 -17.53
N ASP A 260 -24.16 10.65 -17.22
CA ASP A 260 -24.31 11.44 -15.99
C ASP A 260 -24.68 10.58 -14.76
N ARG A 261 -24.74 11.23 -13.59
CA ARG A 261 -25.33 10.66 -12.38
C ARG A 261 -26.81 10.39 -12.59
N PHE A 262 -27.25 9.23 -12.12
CA PHE A 262 -28.64 8.82 -12.19
C PHE A 262 -29.06 8.14 -10.88
N GLN A 263 -30.36 8.04 -10.68
CA GLN A 263 -30.96 7.26 -9.61
C GLN A 263 -31.69 6.08 -10.25
N GLY A 264 -31.29 4.86 -9.93
CA GLY A 264 -31.88 3.66 -10.53
C GLY A 264 -31.09 2.39 -10.25
N LEU A 265 -31.10 1.49 -11.23
CA LEU A 265 -30.49 0.17 -11.16
C LEU A 265 -29.35 0.06 -12.17
N ARG A 266 -28.32 -0.70 -11.83
CA ARG A 266 -27.23 -1.12 -12.72
C ARG A 266 -26.91 -2.59 -12.48
N VAL A 267 -26.77 -3.34 -13.57
CA VAL A 267 -26.30 -4.73 -13.55
C VAL A 267 -25.17 -4.85 -14.55
N GLY A 268 -24.14 -5.63 -14.22
CA GLY A 268 -23.06 -5.88 -15.16
C GLY A 268 -22.09 -6.93 -14.71
N THR A 269 -21.04 -7.12 -15.50
CA THR A 269 -19.90 -7.97 -15.18
C THR A 269 -18.91 -7.24 -14.27
N THR A 270 -18.33 -7.92 -13.30
CA THR A 270 -17.25 -7.39 -12.45
C THR A 270 -15.93 -8.09 -12.73
N GLN A 271 -14.83 -7.35 -12.58
CA GLN A 271 -13.46 -7.86 -12.66
C GLN A 271 -12.75 -7.76 -11.32
N ALA A 272 -13.52 -7.47 -10.27
CA ALA A 272 -13.02 -7.25 -8.92
C ALA A 272 -12.34 -8.49 -8.33
N TYR A 273 -12.79 -9.69 -8.71
CA TYR A 273 -12.27 -10.94 -8.16
C TYR A 273 -11.10 -11.51 -8.96
N VAL A 274 -10.75 -10.96 -10.13
CA VAL A 274 -9.75 -11.60 -11.00
C VAL A 274 -8.34 -11.48 -10.43
N ASP A 275 -7.66 -12.63 -10.34
CA ASP A 275 -6.24 -12.75 -9.97
C ASP A 275 -5.38 -12.43 -11.19
N ALA A 276 -5.15 -11.14 -11.42
CA ALA A 276 -4.10 -10.67 -12.29
C ALA A 276 -3.38 -9.58 -11.49
N ASP A 277 -2.06 -9.68 -11.37
CA ASP A 277 -1.16 -8.68 -10.79
C ASP A 277 -1.37 -7.31 -11.48
N ALA A 278 -2.46 -6.65 -11.13
CA ALA A 278 -3.04 -5.58 -11.91
C ALA A 278 -2.17 -4.34 -11.75
N ALA A 279 -1.24 -4.15 -12.69
CA ALA A 279 -0.62 -2.87 -12.91
C ALA A 279 -1.73 -1.89 -13.36
N VAL A 280 -2.41 -1.28 -12.39
CA VAL A 280 -3.25 -0.10 -12.63
C VAL A 280 -2.34 0.95 -13.24
N GLN A 281 -2.54 1.20 -14.53
CA GLN A 281 -1.78 2.20 -15.25
C GLN A 281 -2.65 3.43 -15.44
N ALA A 282 -2.11 4.57 -15.02
CA ALA A 282 -2.70 5.88 -15.23
C ALA A 282 -1.88 6.63 -16.28
N THR A 283 -2.57 7.42 -17.10
CA THR A 283 -1.92 8.35 -18.03
C THR A 283 -1.14 9.38 -17.20
N PRO A 284 0.18 9.53 -17.40
CA PRO A 284 0.96 10.50 -16.64
C PRO A 284 0.52 11.92 -16.98
N LEU A 285 0.00 12.65 -15.99
CA LEU A 285 -0.37 14.06 -16.15
C LEU A 285 0.84 14.93 -15.90
N THR A 286 1.32 15.55 -16.97
CA THR A 286 2.51 16.39 -16.95
C THR A 286 2.10 17.84 -17.16
N VAL A 287 2.45 18.72 -16.23
CA VAL A 287 2.20 20.16 -16.32
C VAL A 287 3.53 20.91 -16.42
N LEU A 288 3.63 21.82 -17.37
CA LEU A 288 4.83 22.65 -17.58
C LEU A 288 4.65 24.02 -16.93
N LEU A 289 5.19 24.25 -15.75
CA LEU A 289 5.02 25.49 -15.04
C LEU A 289 6.16 26.46 -15.36
N ALA A 290 5.82 27.70 -15.70
CA ALA A 290 6.83 28.73 -15.94
C ALA A 290 7.43 29.27 -14.63
N ARG A 291 6.67 29.17 -13.53
CA ARG A 291 6.99 29.62 -12.18
C ARG A 291 6.40 28.62 -11.18
N ASP A 292 6.68 28.80 -9.90
CA ASP A 292 5.97 28.01 -8.89
C ASP A 292 4.51 28.38 -8.92
N ALA A 293 3.69 27.35 -8.95
CA ALA A 293 2.27 27.52 -9.10
C ALA A 293 1.52 26.56 -8.19
N ARG A 294 0.42 27.06 -7.62
CA ARG A 294 -0.62 26.19 -7.11
C ARG A 294 -1.42 25.69 -8.29
N VAL A 295 -1.42 24.38 -8.50
CA VAL A 295 -2.20 23.69 -9.53
C VAL A 295 -3.37 22.98 -8.88
N ASP A 296 -4.57 23.42 -9.22
CA ASP A 296 -5.83 22.82 -8.78
C ASP A 296 -6.36 21.95 -9.92
N ALA A 297 -6.38 20.63 -9.72
CA ALA A 297 -6.85 19.66 -10.69
C ALA A 297 -8.34 19.37 -10.48
N TYR A 298 -9.16 19.61 -11.51
CA TYR A 298 -10.61 19.42 -11.46
C TYR A 298 -11.07 18.32 -12.43
N ASP A 299 -12.06 17.55 -11.99
CA ASP A 299 -12.95 16.78 -12.87
C ASP A 299 -14.30 17.52 -12.90
N GLY A 300 -14.60 18.19 -14.01
CA GLY A 300 -15.73 19.12 -14.09
C GLY A 300 -15.62 20.26 -13.07
N THR A 301 -16.53 20.30 -12.09
CA THR A 301 -16.51 21.28 -10.98
C THR A 301 -15.85 20.75 -9.72
N ARG A 302 -15.53 19.45 -9.67
CA ARG A 302 -14.99 18.78 -8.49
C ARG A 302 -13.48 18.95 -8.45
N LEU A 303 -12.96 19.56 -7.39
CA LEU A 303 -11.52 19.57 -7.10
C LEU A 303 -11.08 18.15 -6.71
N LEU A 304 -10.23 17.54 -7.55
CA LEU A 304 -9.62 16.24 -7.28
C LEU A 304 -8.49 16.38 -6.26
N GLN A 305 -7.60 17.35 -6.51
CA GLN A 305 -6.39 17.61 -5.73
C GLN A 305 -5.85 19.02 -6.00
N THR A 306 -5.31 19.65 -4.96
CA THR A 306 -4.50 20.88 -5.04
C THR A 306 -3.04 20.51 -4.80
N SER A 307 -2.14 20.96 -5.67
CA SER A 307 -0.70 20.69 -5.56
C SER A 307 0.10 21.99 -5.71
N TYR A 308 1.05 22.24 -4.82
CA TYR A 308 2.05 23.31 -4.99
C TYR A 308 3.25 22.69 -5.71
N LEU A 309 3.43 23.09 -6.97
CA LEU A 309 4.40 22.50 -7.86
C LEU A 309 5.42 23.56 -8.26
N GLN A 310 6.66 23.10 -8.42
CA GLN A 310 7.75 24.03 -8.70
C GLN A 310 7.79 24.44 -10.18
N ALA A 311 8.52 25.50 -10.53
CA ALA A 311 8.79 25.83 -11.93
C ALA A 311 9.45 24.64 -12.67
N GLY A 312 9.02 24.35 -13.89
CA GLY A 312 9.51 23.23 -14.72
C GLY A 312 8.44 22.22 -15.13
N ILE A 313 8.86 21.06 -15.66
CA ILE A 313 7.93 19.93 -15.86
C ILE A 313 7.72 19.28 -14.50
N ASN A 314 6.46 19.20 -14.11
CA ASN A 314 6.04 18.44 -12.96
C ASN A 314 5.02 17.40 -13.39
N GLN A 315 5.15 16.20 -12.86
CA GLN A 315 4.11 15.19 -12.99
C GLN A 315 3.19 15.30 -11.76
N ILE A 316 1.90 15.42 -12.01
CA ILE A 316 0.89 15.44 -10.94
C ILE A 316 0.78 14.02 -10.39
N ASP A 317 0.75 13.89 -9.06
CA ASP A 317 0.48 12.60 -8.42
C ASP A 317 -0.99 12.21 -8.62
N THR A 318 -1.23 11.27 -9.53
CA THR A 318 -2.58 10.81 -9.91
C THR A 318 -3.00 9.54 -9.18
N ARG A 319 -2.30 9.13 -8.11
CA ARG A 319 -2.66 7.92 -7.34
C ARG A 319 -4.05 8.02 -6.73
N ASN A 320 -4.41 9.21 -6.25
CA ASN A 320 -5.71 9.49 -5.64
C ASN A 320 -6.81 9.86 -6.65
N PHE A 321 -6.50 9.84 -7.95
CA PHE A 321 -7.47 10.20 -8.98
C PHE A 321 -8.43 9.01 -9.22
N PRO A 322 -9.72 9.25 -9.45
CA PRO A 322 -10.67 8.20 -9.80
C PRO A 322 -10.23 7.37 -11.02
N PHE A 323 -10.69 6.12 -11.09
CA PHE A 323 -10.58 5.31 -12.31
C PHE A 323 -11.49 5.86 -13.40
N GLY A 324 -11.09 5.63 -14.66
CA GLY A 324 -11.86 6.00 -15.84
C GLY A 324 -11.13 6.88 -16.81
N ASN A 325 -11.82 7.15 -17.92
CA ASN A 325 -11.37 8.05 -18.98
C ASN A 325 -12.20 9.34 -18.90
N TYR A 326 -11.55 10.44 -18.52
CA TYR A 326 -12.18 11.74 -18.38
C TYR A 326 -11.18 12.87 -18.66
N THR A 327 -11.68 14.09 -18.83
CA THR A 327 -10.82 15.26 -19.03
C THR A 327 -10.61 15.97 -17.71
N ILE A 328 -9.35 16.26 -17.38
CA ILE A 328 -8.96 16.96 -16.16
C ILE A 328 -8.62 18.39 -16.48
N THR A 329 -9.28 19.31 -15.80
CA THR A 329 -9.03 20.76 -15.88
C THR A 329 -8.04 21.17 -14.80
N LEU A 330 -6.82 21.46 -15.22
CA LEU A 330 -5.75 22.00 -14.38
C LEU A 330 -5.82 23.52 -14.36
N ARG A 331 -6.24 24.10 -13.24
CA ARG A 331 -6.20 25.55 -13.01
C ARG A 331 -4.89 25.93 -12.33
N ILE A 332 -4.13 26.81 -12.95
CA ILE A 332 -2.75 27.11 -12.59
C ILE A 332 -2.69 28.55 -12.06
N TYR A 333 -2.41 28.66 -10.77
CA TYR A 333 -2.29 29.92 -10.04
C TYR A 333 -0.81 30.24 -9.80
N GLU A 334 -0.32 31.34 -10.37
CA GLU A 334 1.04 31.84 -10.14
C GLU A 334 0.94 33.09 -9.27
N ASP A 335 1.78 33.23 -8.24
CA ASP A 335 1.76 34.36 -7.29
C ASP A 335 0.35 34.65 -6.70
N GLY A 336 -0.47 33.61 -6.49
CA GLY A 336 -1.84 33.73 -5.96
C GLY A 336 -2.93 34.11 -6.98
N VAL A 337 -2.59 34.34 -8.25
CA VAL A 337 -3.53 34.74 -9.30
C VAL A 337 -3.72 33.61 -10.31
N LEU A 338 -4.96 33.34 -10.74
CA LEU A 338 -5.22 32.37 -11.82
C LEU A 338 -4.65 32.89 -13.13
N VAL A 339 -3.56 32.29 -13.62
CA VAL A 339 -2.89 32.71 -14.84
C VAL A 339 -3.40 31.94 -16.06
N ARG A 340 -3.66 30.64 -15.91
CA ARG A 340 -4.16 29.81 -17.01
C ARG A 340 -4.90 28.57 -16.54
N SER A 341 -5.69 27.98 -17.45
CA SER A 341 -6.35 26.69 -17.27
C SER A 341 -6.01 25.77 -18.44
N GLU A 342 -5.59 24.54 -18.16
CA GLU A 342 -5.20 23.52 -19.13
C GLU A 342 -6.10 22.29 -18.97
N ASP A 343 -6.61 21.73 -20.06
CA ASP A 343 -7.41 20.50 -20.00
C ASP A 343 -6.58 19.35 -20.58
N ALA A 344 -6.41 18.27 -19.82
CA ALA A 344 -5.65 17.10 -20.21
C ALA A 344 -6.56 15.85 -20.17
N PRO A 345 -6.54 14.99 -21.21
CA PRO A 345 -7.19 13.70 -21.14
C PRO A 345 -6.48 12.83 -20.11
N PHE A 346 -7.24 12.13 -19.29
CA PHE A 346 -6.75 11.22 -18.28
C PHE A 346 -7.47 9.89 -18.41
N ASP A 347 -6.70 8.83 -18.54
CA ASP A 347 -7.20 7.46 -18.48
C ASP A 347 -6.48 6.70 -17.37
N LYS A 348 -7.24 6.05 -16.51
CA LYS A 348 -6.76 5.19 -15.43
C LYS A 348 -7.61 3.92 -15.39
N GLY A 349 -7.00 2.78 -15.72
CA GLY A 349 -7.72 1.52 -15.94
C GLY A 349 -6.94 0.26 -15.58
N GLY A 350 -7.64 -0.88 -15.63
CA GLY A 350 -7.14 -2.22 -15.28
C GLY A 350 -6.64 -3.04 -16.47
N ASP A 351 -6.32 -4.31 -16.21
CA ASP A 351 -5.57 -5.20 -17.10
C ASP A 351 -6.20 -5.39 -18.50
N TRP A 352 -5.35 -5.21 -19.52
CA TRP A 352 -5.71 -5.36 -20.93
C TRP A 352 -5.75 -6.83 -21.36
N THR A 353 -5.03 -7.73 -20.68
CA THR A 353 -4.88 -9.14 -21.09
C THR A 353 -6.12 -10.00 -20.84
N ASN A 354 -7.13 -9.44 -20.17
CA ASN A 354 -8.35 -10.14 -19.89
C ASN A 354 -9.19 -10.38 -21.16
N SER A 355 -9.34 -11.66 -21.51
CA SER A 355 -10.11 -12.15 -22.66
C SER A 355 -11.62 -12.35 -22.40
N GLN A 356 -12.16 -11.85 -21.28
CA GLN A 356 -13.59 -11.96 -21.00
C GLN A 356 -14.40 -10.86 -21.69
N TRP A 357 -15.58 -11.26 -22.17
CA TRP A 357 -16.64 -10.32 -22.52
C TRP A 357 -17.14 -9.62 -21.25
N GLN A 358 -17.15 -8.29 -21.27
CA GLN A 358 -17.64 -7.48 -20.17
C GLN A 358 -18.83 -6.65 -20.66
N TRP A 359 -19.83 -6.44 -19.81
CA TRP A 359 -21.01 -5.66 -20.15
C TRP A 359 -21.63 -5.02 -18.91
N PHE A 360 -22.41 -3.96 -19.13
CA PHE A 360 -23.31 -3.41 -18.13
C PHE A 360 -24.58 -2.89 -18.80
N VAL A 361 -25.66 -2.86 -18.02
CA VAL A 361 -26.91 -2.19 -18.33
C VAL A 361 -27.31 -1.37 -17.12
N GLN A 362 -27.68 -0.13 -17.33
CA GLN A 362 -28.18 0.76 -16.29
C GLN A 362 -29.40 1.53 -16.76
N GLY A 363 -30.30 1.83 -15.84
CA GLY A 363 -31.49 2.60 -16.14
C GLY A 363 -32.12 3.22 -14.91
N GLY A 364 -32.81 4.34 -15.10
CA GLY A 364 -33.44 5.08 -14.02
C GLY A 364 -33.82 6.50 -14.41
N LYS A 365 -33.66 7.43 -13.46
CA LYS A 365 -33.91 8.85 -13.64
C LYS A 365 -32.62 9.65 -13.54
N ARG A 366 -32.43 10.60 -14.45
CA ARG A 366 -31.30 11.53 -14.41
C ARG A 366 -31.37 12.39 -13.15
N ASN A 367 -30.20 12.68 -12.59
CA ASN A 367 -30.01 13.54 -11.43
C ASN A 367 -28.67 14.26 -11.61
N GLU A 368 -28.66 15.32 -12.39
CA GLU A 368 -27.45 16.03 -12.79
C GLU A 368 -26.78 16.72 -11.59
N ARG A 369 -25.51 17.09 -11.77
CA ARG A 369 -24.74 17.80 -10.75
C ARG A 369 -24.71 19.32 -10.94
N ARG A 370 -25.10 19.81 -12.12
CA ARG A 370 -24.83 21.17 -12.59
C ARG A 370 -26.09 22.00 -12.85
N SER A 371 -27.17 21.36 -13.28
CA SER A 371 -28.46 22.00 -13.52
C SER A 371 -29.59 21.03 -13.21
N ASP A 372 -30.66 21.48 -12.55
CA ASP A 372 -31.82 20.62 -12.28
C ASP A 372 -32.75 20.55 -13.53
N ARG A 373 -32.33 21.14 -14.66
CA ARG A 373 -33.16 21.34 -15.86
C ARG A 373 -33.62 20.04 -16.51
N PHE A 374 -32.79 18.99 -16.43
CA PHE A 374 -33.06 17.67 -16.99
C PHE A 374 -33.24 16.59 -15.91
N ASP A 375 -33.43 17.00 -14.66
CA ASP A 375 -33.65 16.07 -13.56
C ASP A 375 -34.97 15.33 -13.73
N GLY A 376 -34.97 14.04 -13.40
CA GLY A 376 -36.14 13.18 -13.55
C GLY A 376 -36.32 12.59 -14.95
N GLU A 377 -35.57 13.02 -15.96
CA GLU A 377 -35.61 12.41 -17.30
C GLU A 377 -35.23 10.92 -17.24
N ARG A 378 -35.92 10.09 -18.04
CA ARG A 378 -35.57 8.68 -18.15
C ARG A 378 -34.20 8.54 -18.80
N VAL A 379 -33.36 7.72 -18.19
CA VAL A 379 -32.06 7.33 -18.73
C VAL A 379 -31.97 5.82 -18.84
N ALA A 380 -31.47 5.33 -19.97
CA ALA A 380 -31.10 3.95 -20.18
C ALA A 380 -29.76 3.90 -20.89
N VAL A 381 -28.80 3.13 -20.36
CA VAL A 381 -27.48 2.99 -20.97
C VAL A 381 -27.05 1.54 -20.92
N ALA A 382 -26.52 1.05 -22.03
CA ALA A 382 -25.88 -0.25 -22.11
C ALA A 382 -24.50 -0.10 -22.72
N GLY A 383 -23.54 -0.90 -22.23
CA GLY A 383 -22.18 -0.90 -22.73
C GLY A 383 -21.58 -2.29 -22.67
N MET A 384 -20.69 -2.60 -23.61
CA MET A 384 -19.95 -3.86 -23.63
C MET A 384 -18.53 -3.68 -24.14
N ARG A 385 -17.62 -4.51 -23.64
CA ARG A 385 -16.27 -4.73 -24.15
C ARG A 385 -16.13 -6.17 -24.62
N VAL A 386 -15.89 -6.37 -25.90
CA VAL A 386 -15.69 -7.67 -26.53
C VAL A 386 -14.22 -7.80 -26.94
N PRO A 387 -13.45 -8.74 -26.38
CA PRO A 387 -12.11 -9.05 -26.86
C PRO A 387 -12.22 -9.78 -28.20
N LEU A 388 -11.62 -9.22 -29.25
CA LEU A 388 -11.60 -9.80 -30.60
C LEU A 388 -10.36 -10.68 -30.84
N GLY A 389 -9.41 -10.67 -29.90
CA GLY A 389 -8.19 -11.46 -29.92
C GLY A 389 -7.36 -11.19 -28.67
N ARG A 390 -6.09 -11.61 -28.69
CA ARG A 390 -5.16 -11.35 -27.56
C ARG A 390 -4.78 -9.87 -27.42
N ASP A 391 -4.69 -9.17 -28.55
CA ASP A 391 -4.17 -7.80 -28.61
C ASP A 391 -5.26 -6.77 -28.93
N VAL A 392 -6.49 -7.18 -29.28
CA VAL A 392 -7.56 -6.30 -29.78
C VAL A 392 -8.84 -6.47 -28.96
N ALA A 393 -9.44 -5.37 -28.54
CA ALA A 393 -10.78 -5.36 -27.97
C ALA A 393 -11.63 -4.24 -28.59
N MET A 394 -12.92 -4.50 -28.70
CA MET A 394 -13.94 -3.55 -29.13
C MET A 394 -14.77 -3.14 -27.93
N VAL A 395 -15.02 -1.85 -27.76
CA VAL A 395 -15.94 -1.29 -26.77
C VAL A 395 -17.09 -0.62 -27.51
N ALA A 396 -18.33 -1.01 -27.19
CA ALA A 396 -19.53 -0.45 -27.81
C ALA A 396 -20.52 -0.04 -26.71
N GLY A 397 -21.14 1.12 -26.85
CA GLY A 397 -22.09 1.64 -25.88
C GLY A 397 -23.21 2.45 -26.53
N ALA A 398 -24.39 2.39 -25.93
CA ALA A 398 -25.57 3.12 -26.33
C ALA A 398 -26.22 3.77 -25.11
N ALA A 399 -26.59 5.04 -25.22
CA ALA A 399 -27.28 5.80 -24.18
C ALA A 399 -28.56 6.43 -24.75
N ASP A 400 -29.66 6.34 -24.02
CA ASP A 400 -30.92 7.04 -24.26
C ASP A 400 -31.17 8.01 -23.11
N LEU A 401 -31.31 9.30 -23.42
CA LEU A 401 -31.48 10.40 -22.47
C LEU A 401 -32.69 11.24 -22.86
N GLY A 402 -33.82 11.02 -22.17
CA GLY A 402 -35.06 11.74 -22.45
C GLY A 402 -35.54 11.62 -23.91
N GLY A 403 -35.25 10.51 -24.58
CA GLY A 403 -35.58 10.24 -25.99
C GLY A 403 -34.49 10.55 -27.01
N PHE A 404 -33.37 11.16 -26.62
CA PHE A 404 -32.19 11.28 -27.49
C PHE A 404 -31.24 10.12 -27.29
N ARG A 405 -30.84 9.50 -28.41
CA ARG A 405 -30.04 8.29 -28.47
C ARG A 405 -28.64 8.62 -28.96
N TYR A 406 -27.64 8.11 -28.25
CA TYR A 406 -26.22 8.26 -28.53
C TYR A 406 -25.59 6.88 -28.62
N GLY A 407 -24.69 6.69 -29.59
CA GLY A 407 -23.89 5.47 -29.71
C GLY A 407 -22.41 5.81 -29.78
N GLU A 408 -21.58 5.11 -29.00
CA GLU A 408 -20.12 5.16 -29.06
C GLU A 408 -19.57 3.78 -29.44
N LEU A 409 -18.62 3.75 -30.37
CA LEU A 409 -17.86 2.56 -30.73
C LEU A 409 -16.37 2.89 -30.66
N ARG A 410 -15.59 2.03 -30.01
CA ARG A 410 -14.14 2.14 -29.90
C ARG A 410 -13.48 0.80 -30.17
N VAL A 411 -12.34 0.83 -30.85
CA VAL A 411 -11.44 -0.31 -31.03
C VAL A 411 -10.11 0.04 -30.40
N ASP A 412 -9.71 -0.79 -29.46
CA ASP A 412 -8.48 -0.67 -28.71
C ASP A 412 -7.55 -1.83 -29.12
N LEU A 413 -6.30 -1.50 -29.46
CA LEU A 413 -5.23 -2.41 -29.85
C LEU A 413 -4.06 -2.20 -28.89
N ARG A 414 -3.56 -3.26 -28.29
CA ARG A 414 -2.31 -3.22 -27.53
C ARG A 414 -1.53 -4.48 -27.75
N ARG A 415 -0.29 -4.33 -28.22
CA ARG A 415 0.63 -5.42 -28.51
C ARG A 415 1.97 -5.16 -27.84
N LEU A 416 2.39 -6.09 -26.99
CA LEU A 416 3.69 -6.10 -26.34
C LEU A 416 4.63 -7.05 -27.08
N TYR A 417 5.71 -6.52 -27.62
CA TYR A 417 6.86 -7.26 -28.12
C TYR A 417 7.96 -7.26 -27.05
N ALA A 418 8.97 -8.11 -27.19
CA ALA A 418 10.08 -8.22 -26.22
C ALA A 418 10.80 -6.88 -25.93
N THR A 419 10.82 -5.97 -26.91
CA THR A 419 11.50 -4.65 -26.78
C THR A 419 10.61 -3.47 -27.20
N GLN A 420 9.36 -3.72 -27.59
CA GLN A 420 8.48 -2.69 -28.15
C GLN A 420 7.07 -2.80 -27.58
N GLU A 421 6.43 -1.69 -27.31
CA GLU A 421 5.02 -1.63 -26.92
C GLU A 421 4.27 -0.72 -27.89
N LEU A 422 3.21 -1.25 -28.49
CA LEU A 422 2.28 -0.50 -29.33
C LEU A 422 0.93 -0.46 -28.63
N ARG A 423 0.35 0.73 -28.48
CA ARG A 423 -1.05 0.94 -28.07
C ARG A 423 -1.73 1.85 -29.07
N ALA A 424 -2.91 1.50 -29.53
CA ALA A 424 -3.72 2.33 -30.38
C ALA A 424 -5.19 2.24 -29.94
N SER A 425 -5.91 3.35 -30.01
CA SER A 425 -7.33 3.44 -29.70
C SER A 425 -8.00 4.31 -30.74
N PHE A 426 -9.10 3.82 -31.32
CA PHE A 426 -9.88 4.53 -32.32
C PHE A 426 -11.34 4.49 -31.90
N GLY A 427 -11.92 5.65 -31.60
CA GLY A 427 -13.30 5.80 -31.16
C GLY A 427 -14.10 6.78 -32.02
N GLY A 428 -15.38 6.50 -32.18
CA GLY A 428 -16.35 7.39 -32.82
C GLY A 428 -17.67 7.38 -32.05
N MET A 429 -18.36 8.52 -32.04
CA MET A 429 -19.65 8.69 -31.37
C MET A 429 -20.62 9.45 -32.29
N ARG A 430 -21.90 9.06 -32.25
CA ARG A 430 -22.97 9.73 -32.98
C ARG A 430 -24.26 9.76 -32.16
N GLY A 431 -24.87 10.93 -32.05
CA GLY A 431 -26.20 11.12 -31.48
C GLY A 431 -27.26 11.43 -32.54
N ASN A 432 -28.52 11.09 -32.26
CA ASN A 432 -29.67 11.46 -33.10
C ASN A 432 -30.01 12.96 -33.02
N ASP A 433 -29.47 13.66 -32.03
CA ASP A 433 -29.52 15.11 -31.89
C ASP A 433 -28.55 15.81 -32.87
N GLY A 434 -27.66 15.07 -33.54
CA GLY A 434 -26.64 15.61 -34.43
C GLY A 434 -25.28 15.80 -33.76
N SER A 435 -25.14 15.40 -32.49
CA SER A 435 -23.84 15.33 -31.82
C SER A 435 -22.93 14.29 -32.50
N THR A 436 -21.65 14.62 -32.62
CA THR A 436 -20.64 13.72 -33.20
C THR A 436 -19.33 13.83 -32.44
N GLY A 437 -18.62 12.70 -32.33
CA GLY A 437 -17.33 12.61 -31.66
C GLY A 437 -16.38 11.69 -32.41
N GLN A 438 -15.10 12.03 -32.42
CA GLN A 438 -14.01 11.18 -32.91
C GLN A 438 -12.83 11.31 -31.95
N GLN A 439 -12.23 10.19 -31.59
CA GLN A 439 -11.06 10.12 -30.73
C GLN A 439 -10.06 9.10 -31.28
N HIS A 440 -8.81 9.50 -31.39
CA HIS A 440 -7.71 8.64 -31.82
C HIS A 440 -6.53 8.79 -30.88
N GLN A 441 -5.96 7.69 -30.42
CA GLN A 441 -4.76 7.66 -29.59
C GLN A 441 -3.80 6.62 -30.15
N LEU A 442 -2.53 6.98 -30.28
CA LEU A 442 -1.47 6.08 -30.72
C LEU A 442 -0.24 6.32 -29.86
N SER A 443 0.23 5.27 -29.20
CA SER A 443 1.44 5.26 -28.39
C SER A 443 2.36 4.14 -28.85
N TYR A 444 3.60 4.47 -29.19
CA TYR A 444 4.62 3.50 -29.58
C TYR A 444 5.89 3.72 -28.77
N ARG A 445 6.36 2.68 -28.09
CA ARG A 445 7.54 2.72 -27.23
C ARG A 445 8.52 1.64 -27.62
N ARG A 446 9.76 2.03 -27.91
CA ARG A 446 10.92 1.13 -28.05
C ARG A 446 12.12 1.78 -27.35
N THR A 447 12.93 2.51 -28.12
CA THR A 447 14.01 3.37 -27.63
C THR A 447 13.49 4.77 -27.37
N ALA A 448 12.74 5.33 -28.32
CA ALA A 448 11.92 6.52 -28.11
C ALA A 448 10.47 6.13 -27.77
N SER A 449 9.79 6.98 -27.00
CA SER A 449 8.35 6.91 -26.76
C SER A 449 7.64 8.00 -27.56
N TRP A 450 6.77 7.59 -28.46
CA TRP A 450 5.94 8.43 -29.31
C TRP A 450 4.51 8.36 -28.82
N ASN A 451 3.84 9.51 -28.68
CA ASN A 451 2.45 9.59 -28.29
C ASN A 451 1.72 10.61 -29.19
N ILE A 452 0.63 10.19 -29.81
CA ILE A 452 -0.25 11.03 -30.62
C ILE A 452 -1.68 10.86 -30.08
N TYR A 453 -2.35 11.97 -29.80
CA TYR A 453 -3.72 12.01 -29.35
C TYR A 453 -4.48 13.06 -30.15
N GLN A 454 -5.60 12.68 -30.73
CA GLN A 454 -6.48 13.57 -31.47
C GLN A 454 -7.91 13.37 -30.98
N GLN A 455 -8.61 14.46 -30.71
CA GLN A 455 -10.01 14.43 -30.33
C GLN A 455 -10.78 15.55 -31.03
N ARG A 456 -11.92 15.21 -31.62
CA ARG A 456 -12.88 16.14 -32.22
C ARG A 456 -14.24 15.85 -31.65
N MET A 457 -14.80 16.81 -30.92
CA MET A 457 -16.15 16.72 -30.36
C MET A 457 -16.98 17.90 -30.87
N ARG A 458 -18.19 17.57 -31.32
CA ARG A 458 -19.22 18.50 -31.76
C ARG A 458 -20.52 18.09 -31.08
N GLY A 459 -20.75 18.57 -29.86
CA GLY A 459 -22.02 18.40 -29.15
C GLY A 459 -23.06 19.46 -29.49
N LYS A 460 -24.23 19.37 -28.86
CA LYS A 460 -25.32 20.35 -28.96
C LYS A 460 -24.96 21.72 -28.42
N ALA A 461 -24.02 21.80 -27.48
CA ALA A 461 -23.48 23.08 -27.02
C ALA A 461 -22.79 23.90 -28.14
N CYS A 462 -22.53 23.30 -29.30
CA CYS A 462 -22.06 24.01 -30.50
C CYS A 462 -23.14 24.81 -31.23
N GLN A 463 -24.41 24.54 -30.94
CA GLN A 463 -25.58 25.17 -31.57
C GLN A 463 -26.28 26.19 -30.64
N PHE A 464 -25.53 26.83 -29.72
CA PHE A 464 -25.99 27.91 -28.83
C PHE A 464 -26.81 27.51 -27.58
N GLU A 465 -26.83 26.23 -27.19
CA GLU A 465 -27.43 25.80 -25.92
C GLU A 465 -26.34 25.61 -24.84
N ALA A 466 -26.27 26.50 -23.84
CA ALA A 466 -25.21 26.48 -22.82
C ALA A 466 -25.31 25.27 -21.88
N ASP A 467 -26.54 24.82 -21.58
CA ASP A 467 -26.86 23.62 -20.81
C ASP A 467 -27.47 22.57 -21.74
N ALA A 468 -26.66 22.09 -22.68
CA ALA A 468 -27.08 21.06 -23.62
C ALA A 468 -27.23 19.69 -22.93
N ARG A 469 -28.27 18.93 -23.30
CA ARG A 469 -28.60 17.62 -22.69
C ARG A 469 -27.45 16.61 -22.75
N ASP A 470 -26.64 16.65 -23.80
CA ASP A 470 -25.47 15.79 -24.01
C ASP A 470 -24.26 16.20 -23.14
N GLN A 471 -24.25 17.43 -22.59
CA GLN A 471 -23.13 18.05 -21.88
C GLN A 471 -21.81 18.04 -22.66
N LEU A 472 -21.86 17.81 -23.99
CA LEU A 472 -20.68 17.72 -24.83
C LEU A 472 -20.32 19.10 -25.37
N GLY A 473 -19.10 19.54 -25.06
CA GLY A 473 -18.56 20.80 -25.57
C GLY A 473 -18.07 20.71 -27.02
N CYS A 474 -17.74 21.87 -27.59
CA CYS A 474 -17.01 21.94 -28.85
C CYS A 474 -15.51 21.97 -28.54
N THR A 475 -14.80 20.93 -28.96
CA THR A 475 -13.35 20.90 -28.83
C THR A 475 -12.72 20.17 -30.00
N ASN A 476 -11.62 20.71 -30.50
CA ASN A 476 -10.75 20.05 -31.44
C ASN A 476 -9.32 20.15 -30.90
N SER A 477 -8.80 19.03 -30.43
CA SER A 477 -7.47 18.93 -29.84
C SER A 477 -6.63 17.91 -30.59
N LEU A 478 -5.36 18.24 -30.75
CA LEU A 478 -4.32 17.37 -31.29
C LEU A 478 -3.07 17.59 -30.44
N SER A 479 -2.57 16.54 -29.81
CA SER A 479 -1.28 16.54 -29.14
C SER A 479 -0.41 15.43 -29.72
N ALA A 480 0.84 15.75 -30.02
CA ALA A 480 1.85 14.82 -30.46
C ALA A 480 3.12 15.06 -29.63
N SER A 481 3.75 14.00 -29.13
CA SER A 481 4.97 14.11 -28.36
C SER A 481 5.90 12.93 -28.60
N MET A 482 7.19 13.20 -28.47
CA MET A 482 8.27 12.23 -28.57
C MET A 482 9.21 12.45 -27.39
N ALA A 483 9.58 11.39 -26.68
CA ALA A 483 10.65 11.41 -25.69
C ALA A 483 11.71 10.36 -26.05
N LEU A 484 12.98 10.75 -26.03
CA LEU A 484 14.12 9.92 -26.37
C LEU A 484 15.17 10.00 -25.24
N PRO A 485 15.52 8.88 -24.58
CA PRO A 485 16.66 8.83 -23.67
C PRO A 485 17.96 8.96 -24.48
N LEU A 486 18.76 9.99 -24.20
CA LEU A 486 20.01 10.29 -24.91
C LEU A 486 21.06 10.83 -23.93
N ALA A 487 22.29 10.32 -23.99
CA ALA A 487 23.44 10.81 -23.22
C ALA A 487 23.20 10.93 -21.70
N GLY A 488 22.49 9.97 -21.10
CA GLY A 488 22.14 9.98 -19.67
C GLY A 488 21.06 11.01 -19.29
N GLY A 489 20.41 11.63 -20.27
CA GLY A 489 19.26 12.52 -20.11
C GLY A 489 18.08 12.09 -20.99
N SER A 490 17.07 12.95 -21.08
CA SER A 490 15.89 12.78 -21.94
C SER A 490 15.69 14.01 -22.82
N ALA A 491 15.64 13.79 -24.14
CA ALA A 491 15.17 14.75 -25.12
C ALA A 491 13.65 14.60 -25.29
N TYR A 492 12.91 15.70 -25.25
CA TYR A 492 11.46 15.74 -25.37
C TYR A 492 11.06 16.78 -26.41
N VAL A 493 10.18 16.39 -27.34
CA VAL A 493 9.55 17.29 -28.31
C VAL A 493 8.05 17.11 -28.21
N GLY A 494 7.31 18.20 -28.13
CA GLY A 494 5.86 18.21 -28.03
C GLY A 494 5.24 19.25 -28.95
N TYR A 495 4.12 18.89 -29.55
CA TYR A 495 3.24 19.76 -30.31
C TYR A 495 1.83 19.63 -29.75
N THR A 496 1.18 20.76 -29.46
CA THR A 496 -0.23 20.80 -29.08
C THR A 496 -0.97 21.82 -29.94
N ARG A 497 -2.11 21.42 -30.50
CA ARG A 497 -3.06 22.28 -31.18
C ARG A 497 -4.40 22.12 -30.50
N ARG A 498 -4.96 23.22 -30.04
CA ARG A 498 -6.26 23.22 -29.38
C ARG A 498 -7.14 24.32 -29.96
N GLN A 499 -8.35 23.96 -30.34
CA GLN A 499 -9.37 24.89 -30.76
C GLN A 499 -10.58 24.72 -29.84
N THR A 500 -10.90 25.78 -29.11
CA THR A 500 -12.07 25.87 -28.24
C THR A 500 -13.00 26.96 -28.76
N TRP A 501 -14.26 26.91 -28.36
CA TRP A 501 -15.25 27.90 -28.77
C TRP A 501 -15.77 28.64 -27.55
N ARG A 502 -15.51 29.95 -27.48
CA ARG A 502 -15.98 30.82 -26.39
C ARG A 502 -17.20 31.58 -26.85
N ALA A 503 -18.16 31.79 -25.93
CA ALA A 503 -19.25 32.73 -26.19
C ALA A 503 -18.66 34.15 -26.23
N GLY A 504 -18.66 34.74 -27.43
CA GLY A 504 -18.43 36.15 -27.62
C GLY A 504 -19.71 36.93 -27.36
N ARG A 505 -19.58 38.08 -26.70
CA ARG A 505 -20.60 39.12 -26.71
C ARG A 505 -20.04 40.22 -27.59
N ILE A 506 -20.65 40.45 -28.76
CA ILE A 506 -20.26 41.54 -29.65
C ILE A 506 -21.46 42.47 -29.75
N LEU A 507 -21.28 43.75 -29.39
CA LEU A 507 -22.11 44.83 -29.93
C LEU A 507 -21.52 45.21 -31.29
N PRO A 508 -22.26 45.06 -32.40
CA PRO A 508 -21.83 45.66 -33.67
C PRO A 508 -21.83 47.20 -33.51
N GLY A 509 -20.67 47.85 -33.59
CA GLY A 509 -20.56 49.31 -33.67
C GLY A 509 -20.28 50.08 -32.36
N ALA A 510 -19.98 49.43 -31.24
CA ALA A 510 -19.79 50.11 -29.95
C ALA A 510 -18.37 50.66 -29.67
N GLU A 511 -17.42 50.57 -30.62
CA GLU A 511 -16.08 51.13 -30.40
C GLU A 511 -15.98 52.62 -30.72
N ASP A 512 -16.95 53.22 -31.44
CA ASP A 512 -16.93 54.64 -31.85
C ASP A 512 -18.33 55.32 -31.86
N ASP A 513 -19.22 55.04 -30.90
CA ASP A 513 -20.50 55.77 -30.81
C ASP A 513 -20.50 56.80 -29.66
N PRO A 514 -20.34 58.10 -29.95
CA PRO A 514 -20.36 59.18 -28.96
C PRO A 514 -21.77 59.47 -28.40
N LEU A 515 -22.82 58.77 -28.86
CA LEU A 515 -24.22 59.04 -28.48
C LEU A 515 -24.79 58.09 -27.42
N VAL A 516 -23.99 57.21 -26.81
CA VAL A 516 -24.43 56.23 -25.78
C VAL A 516 -25.06 56.88 -24.52
N GLY A 517 -25.00 58.21 -24.39
CA GLY A 517 -25.60 58.98 -23.29
C GLY A 517 -26.90 59.73 -23.58
N LEU A 518 -27.50 59.65 -24.77
CA LEU A 518 -28.69 60.47 -25.12
C LEU A 518 -29.98 59.66 -25.39
N ASP A 519 -30.92 59.81 -24.46
CA ASP A 519 -32.40 59.76 -24.54
C ASP A 519 -33.17 58.43 -24.80
N PRO A 520 -34.40 58.28 -24.23
CA PRO A 520 -35.18 57.03 -24.18
C PRO A 520 -36.08 56.79 -25.41
N LEU A 521 -35.82 57.44 -26.53
CA LEU A 521 -36.67 57.40 -27.74
C LEU A 521 -36.11 56.53 -28.89
N LEU A 522 -34.99 55.81 -28.67
CA LEU A 522 -34.45 54.87 -29.64
C LEU A 522 -35.13 53.48 -29.54
N PRO A 523 -35.35 52.77 -30.67
CA PRO A 523 -35.87 51.41 -30.65
C PRO A 523 -34.95 50.48 -29.84
N PRO A 524 -35.49 49.49 -29.12
CA PRO A 524 -34.67 48.60 -28.31
C PRO A 524 -33.60 47.94 -29.19
N PRO A 525 -32.34 47.84 -28.71
CA PRO A 525 -31.29 47.21 -29.49
C PRO A 525 -31.71 45.78 -29.87
N PRO A 526 -31.36 45.30 -31.08
CA PRO A 526 -31.70 43.95 -31.50
C PRO A 526 -31.21 42.93 -30.46
N PRO A 527 -31.94 41.82 -30.26
CA PRO A 527 -31.57 40.82 -29.26
C PRO A 527 -30.14 40.33 -29.51
N TRP A 528 -29.32 40.42 -28.48
CA TRP A 528 -27.91 40.10 -28.55
C TRP A 528 -27.77 38.62 -28.92
N GLN A 529 -27.26 38.33 -30.11
CA GLN A 529 -27.00 36.94 -30.49
C GLN A 529 -25.63 36.53 -29.93
N PRO A 530 -25.56 35.61 -28.95
CA PRO A 530 -24.29 35.12 -28.45
C PRO A 530 -23.59 34.31 -29.55
N ARG A 531 -22.62 34.90 -30.26
CA ARG A 531 -21.80 34.15 -31.24
C ARG A 531 -20.69 33.42 -30.52
N ARG A 532 -20.58 32.09 -30.70
CA ARG A 532 -19.40 31.35 -30.25
C ARG A 532 -18.28 31.44 -31.27
N GLU A 533 -17.15 31.97 -30.88
CA GLU A 533 -16.00 32.20 -31.75
C GLU A 533 -14.82 31.26 -31.42
N PRO A 534 -14.10 30.77 -32.44
CA PRO A 534 -13.02 29.82 -32.26
C PRO A 534 -11.75 30.49 -31.74
N GLN A 535 -11.32 30.09 -30.54
CA GLN A 535 -9.97 30.39 -30.04
C GLN A 535 -9.05 29.23 -30.38
N LEU A 536 -7.99 29.50 -31.14
CA LEU A 536 -7.02 28.50 -31.57
C LEU A 536 -5.67 28.75 -30.92
N SER A 537 -5.13 27.77 -30.20
CA SER A 537 -3.77 27.77 -29.69
C SER A 537 -2.94 26.66 -30.33
N ARG A 538 -1.70 26.97 -30.68
CA ARG A 538 -0.69 26.04 -31.21
C ARG A 538 0.60 26.22 -30.43
N THR A 539 1.12 25.16 -29.83
CA THR A 539 2.34 25.20 -29.02
C THR A 539 3.30 24.14 -29.49
N TRP A 540 4.53 24.55 -29.79
CA TRP A 540 5.69 23.69 -29.98
C TRP A 540 6.61 23.84 -28.79
N GLN A 541 7.16 22.73 -28.32
CA GLN A 541 8.17 22.71 -27.27
C GLN A 541 9.21 21.64 -27.57
N ALA A 542 10.48 21.98 -27.38
CA ALA A 542 11.58 21.02 -27.45
C ALA A 542 12.50 21.26 -26.26
N SER A 543 12.90 20.20 -25.56
CA SER A 543 13.74 20.33 -24.38
C SER A 543 14.61 19.11 -24.15
N PHE A 544 15.81 19.35 -23.63
CA PHE A 544 16.71 18.33 -23.15
C PHE A 544 16.87 18.48 -21.65
N SER A 545 16.68 17.41 -20.89
CA SER A 545 16.88 17.38 -19.45
C SER A 545 17.85 16.29 -19.06
N ARG A 546 18.76 16.58 -18.11
CA ARG A 546 19.75 15.62 -17.63
C ARG A 546 19.95 15.79 -16.13
N SER A 547 19.86 14.69 -15.40
CA SER A 547 20.21 14.63 -13.98
C SER A 547 21.41 13.69 -13.79
N HIS A 548 22.38 14.12 -12.99
CA HIS A 548 23.51 13.29 -12.61
C HIS A 548 24.00 13.67 -11.22
N ARG A 549 24.74 12.77 -10.58
CA ARG A 549 25.37 13.03 -9.29
C ARG A 549 26.75 13.68 -9.50
N TRP A 550 27.00 14.77 -8.81
CA TRP A 550 28.30 15.44 -8.71
C TRP A 550 28.65 15.59 -7.24
N GLN A 551 29.59 14.77 -6.76
CA GLN A 551 29.94 14.66 -5.33
C GLN A 551 28.71 14.34 -4.45
N ASP A 552 28.41 15.19 -3.47
CA ASP A 552 27.23 15.11 -2.59
C ASP A 552 25.97 15.71 -3.20
N PHE A 553 26.08 16.34 -4.37
CA PHE A 553 24.98 17.01 -5.04
C PHE A 553 24.40 16.14 -6.17
N SER A 554 23.08 16.19 -6.32
CA SER A 554 22.38 15.82 -7.55
C SER A 554 22.18 17.11 -8.35
N VAL A 555 22.76 17.14 -9.55
CA VAL A 555 22.67 18.26 -10.49
C VAL A 555 21.64 17.88 -11.55
N SER A 556 20.53 18.60 -11.60
CA SER A 556 19.57 18.51 -12.70
C SER A 556 19.61 19.78 -13.53
N THR A 557 19.78 19.58 -14.83
CA THR A 557 19.84 20.63 -15.84
C THR A 557 18.74 20.41 -16.85
N ARG A 558 18.16 21.49 -17.34
CA ARG A 558 17.21 21.44 -18.44
C ARG A 558 17.34 22.66 -19.32
N VAL A 559 17.36 22.42 -20.62
CA VAL A 559 17.41 23.47 -21.63
C VAL A 559 16.30 23.21 -22.63
N GLY A 560 15.56 24.23 -23.02
CA GLY A 560 14.52 24.06 -24.02
C GLY A 560 14.11 25.34 -24.70
N VAL A 561 13.30 25.16 -25.73
CA VAL A 561 12.69 26.21 -26.52
C VAL A 561 11.19 25.98 -26.59
N TRP A 562 10.40 27.05 -26.60
CA TRP A 562 8.97 26.99 -26.84
C TRP A 562 8.55 28.02 -27.89
N GLN A 563 7.46 27.71 -28.58
CA GLN A 563 6.75 28.63 -29.45
C GLN A 563 5.26 28.38 -29.31
N GLN A 564 4.52 29.40 -28.88
CA GLN A 564 3.08 29.40 -28.77
C GLN A 564 2.50 30.47 -29.71
N ARG A 565 1.47 30.10 -30.47
CA ARG A 565 0.65 31.01 -31.26
C ARG A 565 -0.79 30.85 -30.81
N ALA A 566 -1.40 31.93 -30.34
CA ALA A 566 -2.79 31.97 -29.93
C ALA A 566 -3.51 33.03 -30.77
N SER A 567 -4.51 32.60 -31.53
CA SER A 567 -5.39 33.48 -32.29
C SER A 567 -6.76 33.50 -31.62
N ASP A 568 -7.23 34.70 -31.28
CA ASP A 568 -8.57 34.97 -30.78
C ASP A 568 -9.31 35.83 -31.81
N SER A 569 -10.31 35.24 -32.46
CA SER A 569 -11.10 35.95 -33.48
C SER A 569 -11.93 37.10 -32.88
N LEU A 570 -12.31 37.02 -31.59
CA LEU A 570 -13.16 38.03 -30.94
C LEU A 570 -12.44 39.36 -30.74
N ARG A 571 -11.13 39.29 -30.53
CA ARG A 571 -10.28 40.46 -30.24
C ARG A 571 -9.40 40.83 -31.43
N GLY A 572 -9.54 40.15 -32.57
CA GLY A 572 -8.64 40.27 -33.72
C GLY A 572 -7.17 40.05 -33.37
N SER A 573 -6.86 39.37 -32.25
CA SER A 573 -5.51 39.32 -31.70
C SER A 573 -4.82 38.00 -32.05
N ASP A 574 -3.63 38.10 -32.66
CA ASP A 574 -2.73 36.97 -32.92
C ASP A 574 -1.49 37.14 -32.03
N GLN A 575 -1.49 36.48 -30.88
CA GLN A 575 -0.39 36.54 -29.94
C GLN A 575 0.61 35.42 -30.24
N ARG A 576 1.83 35.81 -30.60
CA ARG A 576 2.96 34.90 -30.79
C ARG A 576 3.96 35.06 -29.65
N ASP A 577 4.13 34.02 -28.85
CA ASP A 577 5.16 33.94 -27.82
C ASP A 577 6.18 32.87 -28.22
N ARG A 578 7.47 33.18 -28.18
CA ARG A 578 8.54 32.20 -28.37
C ARG A 578 9.71 32.58 -27.49
N GLY A 579 10.45 31.58 -27.05
CA GLY A 579 11.60 31.83 -26.20
C GLY A 579 12.40 30.59 -25.89
N ILE A 580 13.43 30.80 -25.07
CA ILE A 580 14.32 29.76 -24.57
C ILE A 580 14.29 29.76 -23.04
N TYR A 581 14.38 28.58 -22.44
CA TYR A 581 14.49 28.45 -20.99
C TYR A 581 15.66 27.54 -20.61
N PHE A 582 16.26 27.86 -19.47
CA PHE A 582 17.34 27.14 -18.86
C PHE A 582 17.02 26.97 -17.37
N ASN A 583 17.03 25.75 -16.88
CA ASN A 583 16.82 25.43 -15.47
C ASN A 583 18.03 24.65 -14.97
N LEU A 584 18.63 25.11 -13.87
CA LEU A 584 19.68 24.42 -13.15
C LEU A 584 19.21 24.26 -11.70
N SER A 585 19.20 23.04 -11.18
CA SER A 585 18.96 22.79 -9.77
C SER A 585 19.98 21.85 -9.17
N LEU A 586 20.56 22.29 -8.05
CA LEU A 586 21.53 21.57 -7.24
C LEU A 586 20.84 21.10 -5.96
N THR A 587 20.84 19.80 -5.72
CA THR A 587 20.21 19.21 -4.54
C THR A 587 21.23 18.43 -3.73
N ARG A 588 21.40 18.76 -2.45
CA ARG A 588 22.26 18.00 -1.53
C ARG A 588 21.40 17.27 -0.51
N LEU A 589 21.62 15.96 -0.36
CA LEU A 589 21.02 15.17 0.71
C LEU A 589 21.97 15.16 1.92
N LEU A 590 21.46 15.57 3.07
CA LEU A 590 22.13 15.57 4.37
C LEU A 590 21.54 14.41 5.17
N ARG A 591 22.33 13.37 5.45
CA ARG A 591 21.87 12.25 6.28
C ARG A 591 22.26 12.50 7.73
N GLY A 592 21.29 12.47 8.63
CA GLY A 592 21.49 12.46 10.08
C GLY A 592 21.11 11.10 10.67
N THR A 593 21.30 10.95 11.99
CA THR A 593 21.00 9.71 12.72
C THR A 593 19.49 9.46 12.87
N THR A 594 18.68 10.50 12.98
CA THR A 594 17.22 10.43 13.21
C THR A 594 16.38 10.99 12.05
N GLY A 595 17.02 11.39 10.95
CA GLY A 595 16.32 11.99 9.82
C GLY A 595 17.23 12.36 8.66
N SER A 596 16.62 12.88 7.60
CA SER A 596 17.33 13.39 6.41
C SER A 596 16.91 14.83 6.13
N GLY A 597 17.91 15.68 5.89
CA GLY A 597 17.71 17.01 5.33
C GLY A 597 17.97 17.00 3.83
N GLN A 598 17.27 17.83 3.09
CA GLN A 598 17.56 18.11 1.69
C GLN A 598 17.69 19.62 1.53
N ARG A 599 18.76 20.06 0.89
CA ARG A 599 18.94 21.46 0.48
C ARG A 599 18.88 21.53 -1.02
N ARG A 600 18.07 22.44 -1.56
CA ARG A 600 17.90 22.66 -2.99
C ARG A 600 18.20 24.11 -3.32
N TYR A 601 19.07 24.31 -4.30
CA TYR A 601 19.34 25.60 -4.89
C TYR A 601 18.91 25.51 -6.35
N SER A 602 18.09 26.42 -6.85
CA SER A 602 17.72 26.40 -8.25
C SER A 602 17.70 27.79 -8.88
N VAL A 603 18.07 27.82 -10.15
CA VAL A 603 18.06 29.00 -11.00
C VAL A 603 17.29 28.64 -12.26
N ASP A 604 16.21 29.38 -12.53
CA ASP A 604 15.38 29.25 -13.71
C ASP A 604 15.46 30.55 -14.51
N VAL A 605 15.92 30.45 -15.75
CA VAL A 605 16.07 31.57 -16.68
C VAL A 605 15.14 31.35 -17.84
N ARG A 606 14.22 32.28 -18.07
CA ARG A 606 13.29 32.26 -19.19
C ARG A 606 13.44 33.54 -20.00
N GLN A 607 13.74 33.41 -21.30
CA GLN A 607 13.91 34.53 -22.22
C GLN A 607 12.84 34.47 -23.32
N PRO A 608 11.72 35.17 -23.18
CA PRO A 608 10.79 35.40 -24.29
C PRO A 608 11.41 36.37 -25.32
N GLN A 609 11.02 36.26 -26.59
CA GLN A 609 11.60 37.05 -27.66
C GLN A 609 11.34 38.56 -27.54
N HIS A 610 10.15 38.96 -27.10
CA HIS A 610 9.69 40.35 -27.05
C HIS A 610 9.46 40.84 -25.62
N GLN A 611 10.07 40.19 -24.62
CA GLN A 611 9.97 40.56 -23.22
C GLN A 611 11.34 40.51 -22.56
N ARG A 612 11.47 41.15 -21.39
CA ARG A 612 12.69 41.07 -20.59
C ARG A 612 12.93 39.64 -20.11
N PRO A 613 14.20 39.22 -19.94
CA PRO A 613 14.50 37.94 -19.29
C PRO A 613 13.80 37.86 -17.93
N ASP A 614 13.18 36.73 -17.64
CA ASP A 614 12.65 36.39 -16.32
C ASP A 614 13.62 35.41 -15.67
N ILE A 615 14.28 35.85 -14.59
CA ILE A 615 15.26 35.04 -13.87
C ILE A 615 14.74 34.82 -12.47
N ASN A 616 14.48 33.57 -12.12
CA ASN A 616 14.00 33.14 -10.82
C ASN A 616 15.11 32.39 -10.09
N TYR A 617 15.37 32.79 -8.85
CA TYR A 617 16.28 32.13 -7.92
C TYR A 617 15.46 31.52 -6.80
N SER A 618 15.69 30.25 -6.47
CA SER A 618 15.07 29.63 -5.31
C SER A 618 16.06 28.86 -4.45
N VAL A 619 15.83 28.94 -3.14
CA VAL A 619 16.57 28.22 -2.11
C VAL A 619 15.56 27.53 -1.22
N GLY A 620 15.61 26.21 -1.22
CA GLY A 620 14.74 25.35 -0.42
C GLY A 620 15.53 24.52 0.58
N HIS A 621 14.97 24.33 1.76
CA HIS A 621 15.44 23.36 2.73
C HIS A 621 14.27 22.53 3.23
N SER A 622 14.36 21.20 3.12
CA SER A 622 13.42 20.28 3.75
C SER A 622 14.13 19.39 4.76
N LEU A 623 13.43 19.08 5.84
CA LEU A 623 13.85 18.21 6.92
C LEU A 623 12.79 17.13 7.07
N ARG A 624 13.19 15.88 6.97
CA ARG A 624 12.33 14.70 7.07
C ARG A 624 12.80 13.82 8.21
N GLN A 625 11.88 13.44 9.07
CA GLN A 625 12.12 12.53 10.18
C GLN A 625 11.06 11.44 10.16
N ASP A 626 11.49 10.20 10.36
CA ASP A 626 10.62 9.03 10.47
C ASP A 626 11.05 8.29 11.74
N VAL A 627 10.30 8.50 12.82
CA VAL A 627 10.60 7.98 14.17
C VAL A 627 9.33 7.35 14.72
N ASP A 628 9.41 6.10 15.19
CA ASP A 628 8.29 5.37 15.81
C ASP A 628 7.00 5.39 15.00
N ALA A 629 7.11 5.13 13.69
CA ALA A 629 5.99 5.16 12.74
C ALA A 629 5.28 6.52 12.61
N GLN A 630 5.93 7.61 13.05
CA GLN A 630 5.50 8.99 12.83
C GLN A 630 6.40 9.64 11.77
N TYR A 631 5.79 10.05 10.65
CA TYR A 631 6.47 10.81 9.62
C TYR A 631 6.27 12.30 9.84
N ARG A 632 7.37 13.05 9.88
CA ARG A 632 7.39 14.50 10.02
C ARG A 632 8.21 15.10 8.90
N GLU A 633 7.66 16.08 8.21
CA GLU A 633 8.38 16.84 7.20
C GLU A 633 8.15 18.33 7.42
N LEU A 634 9.24 19.09 7.45
CA LEU A 634 9.20 20.55 7.47
C LEU A 634 9.99 21.03 6.25
N SER A 635 9.41 21.91 5.44
CA SER A 635 10.11 22.52 4.32
C SER A 635 9.92 24.02 4.29
N ALA A 636 10.99 24.74 3.98
CA ALA A 636 11.01 26.17 3.79
C ALA A 636 11.63 26.47 2.42
N GLU A 637 11.00 27.31 1.61
CA GLU A 637 11.53 27.78 0.34
C GLU A 637 11.44 29.30 0.25
N LEU A 638 12.55 29.91 -0.13
CA LEU A 638 12.63 31.32 -0.47
C LEU A 638 12.87 31.44 -1.97
N ARG A 639 12.17 32.38 -2.58
CA ARG A 639 12.29 32.67 -3.99
C ARG A 639 12.33 34.15 -4.24
N ALA A 640 13.17 34.54 -5.18
CA ALA A 640 13.28 35.90 -5.67
C ALA A 640 13.35 35.87 -7.19
N ASN A 641 12.90 36.94 -7.83
CA ASN A 641 13.10 37.14 -9.25
C ASN A 641 13.65 38.52 -9.58
N ASN A 642 14.12 38.69 -10.81
CA ASN A 642 14.67 39.95 -11.30
C ASN A 642 13.61 41.04 -11.60
N SER A 643 12.35 40.82 -11.24
CA SER A 643 11.24 41.76 -11.35
C SER A 643 10.71 42.23 -9.98
N ASP A 644 11.56 42.16 -8.95
CA ASP A 644 11.26 42.51 -7.54
C ASP A 644 10.07 41.73 -6.95
N ARG A 645 9.91 40.46 -7.34
CA ARG A 645 8.95 39.54 -6.70
C ARG A 645 9.69 38.58 -5.79
N TYR A 646 9.21 38.50 -4.56
CA TYR A 646 9.74 37.62 -3.53
C TYR A 646 8.60 36.74 -3.01
N SER A 647 8.88 35.46 -2.82
CA SER A 647 7.96 34.58 -2.13
C SER A 647 8.69 33.75 -1.08
N ALA A 648 8.10 33.66 0.10
CA ALA A 648 8.55 32.81 1.18
C ALA A 648 7.47 31.79 1.48
N THR A 649 7.78 30.50 1.39
CA THR A 649 6.86 29.41 1.71
C THR A 649 7.41 28.56 2.84
N LEU A 650 6.55 28.21 3.78
CA LEU A 650 6.82 27.32 4.89
C LEU A 650 5.73 26.26 4.90
N SER A 651 6.09 24.98 4.79
CA SER A 651 5.14 23.88 4.86
C SER A 651 5.58 22.84 5.87
N GLY A 652 4.59 22.25 6.56
CA GLY A 652 4.79 21.20 7.54
C GLY A 652 3.80 20.07 7.30
N GLN A 653 4.27 18.84 7.44
CA GLN A 653 3.46 17.63 7.32
C GLN A 653 3.75 16.70 8.50
N LEU A 654 2.68 16.15 9.06
CA LEU A 654 2.71 15.18 10.14
C LEU A 654 1.80 14.01 9.75
N GLN A 655 2.33 12.79 9.81
CA GLN A 655 1.55 11.57 9.69
C GLN A 655 1.78 10.74 10.95
N ASN A 656 0.70 10.41 11.64
CA ASN A 656 0.74 9.69 12.90
C ASN A 656 -0.41 8.67 12.97
N SER A 657 -0.70 8.16 14.18
CA SER A 657 -1.80 7.23 14.36
C SER A 657 -3.17 7.86 14.08
N LEU A 658 -3.33 9.17 14.25
CA LEU A 658 -4.60 9.90 14.10
C LEU A 658 -4.89 10.36 12.67
N GLY A 659 -3.90 10.40 11.78
CA GLY A 659 -4.10 10.76 10.39
C GLY A 659 -2.87 11.41 9.77
N GLN A 660 -3.07 11.97 8.58
CA GLN A 660 -2.10 12.80 7.88
C GLN A 660 -2.60 14.23 7.88
N SER A 661 -1.83 15.12 8.51
CA SER A 661 -2.07 16.56 8.58
C SER A 661 -0.96 17.30 7.86
N GLY A 662 -1.32 18.32 7.08
CA GLY A 662 -0.37 19.19 6.41
C GLY A 662 -0.82 20.64 6.52
N ALA A 663 0.13 21.56 6.66
CA ALA A 663 -0.11 22.99 6.64
C ALA A 663 0.94 23.69 5.77
N THR A 664 0.56 24.76 5.09
CA THR A 664 1.44 25.59 4.28
C THR A 664 1.08 27.04 4.46
N LEU A 665 2.08 27.87 4.71
CA LEU A 665 2.00 29.31 4.78
C LEU A 665 2.89 29.87 3.66
N ALA A 666 2.36 30.77 2.86
CA ALA A 666 3.07 31.40 1.77
C ALA A 666 2.88 32.92 1.84
N HIS A 667 3.97 33.66 1.78
CA HIS A 667 3.95 35.12 1.71
C HIS A 667 4.52 35.56 0.36
N TYR A 668 3.76 36.36 -0.38
CA TYR A 668 4.12 36.89 -1.69
C TYR A 668 4.25 38.40 -1.59
N GLN A 669 5.39 38.92 -2.03
CA GLN A 669 5.72 40.35 -2.06
C GLN A 669 6.04 40.74 -3.50
N GLN A 670 5.32 41.73 -4.03
CA GLN A 670 5.59 42.33 -5.34
C GLN A 670 5.36 43.85 -5.27
N ARG A 671 5.82 44.61 -6.27
CA ARG A 671 5.62 46.07 -6.30
C ARG A 671 4.13 46.43 -6.14
N GLY A 672 3.81 47.13 -5.06
CA GLY A 672 2.46 47.61 -4.75
C GLY A 672 1.48 46.56 -4.20
N ARG A 673 1.89 45.29 -4.00
CA ARG A 673 1.00 44.24 -3.45
C ARG A 673 1.77 43.25 -2.59
N SER A 674 1.24 43.01 -1.39
CA SER A 674 1.71 41.99 -0.45
C SER A 674 0.52 41.11 -0.07
N GLU A 675 0.70 39.79 -0.15
CA GLU A 675 -0.37 38.82 0.10
C GLU A 675 0.16 37.61 0.85
N THR A 676 -0.53 37.24 1.93
CA THR A 676 -0.27 35.99 2.65
C THR A 676 -1.39 35.00 2.32
N ALA A 677 -1.00 33.82 1.87
CA ALA A 677 -1.88 32.69 1.64
C ALA A 677 -1.55 31.55 2.61
N TYR A 678 -2.57 30.78 2.96
CA TYR A 678 -2.44 29.61 3.81
C TYR A 678 -3.24 28.44 3.22
N SER A 679 -2.79 27.23 3.49
CA SER A 679 -3.57 26.02 3.23
C SER A 679 -3.31 24.97 4.30
N GLY A 680 -4.33 24.20 4.62
CA GLY A 680 -4.28 23.08 5.55
C GLY A 680 -5.01 21.89 4.97
N MET A 681 -4.52 20.69 5.26
CA MET A 681 -5.12 19.43 4.87
C MET A 681 -5.10 18.48 6.06
N HIS A 682 -6.19 17.78 6.31
CA HIS A 682 -6.24 16.67 7.25
C HIS A 682 -7.00 15.51 6.63
N SER A 683 -6.41 14.32 6.67
CA SER A 683 -7.06 13.08 6.27
C SER A 683 -6.97 12.03 7.36
N SER A 684 -8.09 11.39 7.65
CA SER A 684 -8.20 10.33 8.65
C SER A 684 -9.26 9.32 8.23
N GLY A 685 -9.24 8.16 8.89
CA GLY A 685 -10.25 7.13 8.68
C GLY A 685 -10.45 6.29 9.94
N PHE A 686 -11.57 5.59 10.00
CA PHE A 686 -11.89 4.69 11.08
C PHE A 686 -12.73 3.52 10.57
N ALA A 687 -12.78 2.45 11.37
CA ALA A 687 -13.64 1.31 11.16
C ALA A 687 -14.40 0.99 12.46
N LEU A 688 -15.68 0.75 12.33
CA LEU A 688 -16.56 0.26 13.37
C LEU A 688 -16.98 -1.16 13.01
N GLY A 689 -16.39 -2.14 13.69
CA GLY A 689 -16.74 -3.56 13.56
C GLY A 689 -17.53 -4.05 14.77
N LYS A 690 -17.99 -5.31 14.73
CA LYS A 690 -18.71 -5.95 15.84
C LYS A 690 -17.95 -5.91 17.18
N ARG A 691 -16.62 -5.96 17.13
CA ARG A 691 -15.72 -5.97 18.29
C ARG A 691 -15.16 -4.58 18.67
N GLY A 692 -15.73 -3.51 18.12
CA GLY A 692 -15.43 -2.14 18.51
C GLY A 692 -14.81 -1.28 17.42
N PHE A 693 -14.25 -0.17 17.86
CA PHE A 693 -13.78 0.93 17.03
C PHE A 693 -12.27 0.86 16.80
N TYR A 694 -11.83 1.13 15.58
CA TYR A 694 -10.43 1.16 15.18
C TYR A 694 -10.15 2.43 14.38
N TRP A 695 -9.10 3.15 14.74
CA TRP A 695 -8.69 4.37 14.06
C TRP A 695 -7.52 4.12 13.11
N SER A 696 -7.52 4.78 11.96
CA SER A 696 -6.48 4.71 10.94
C SER A 696 -5.77 6.04 10.79
N GLY A 697 -4.44 5.97 10.75
CA GLY A 697 -3.55 7.08 10.42
C GLY A 697 -3.40 7.35 8.91
N SER A 698 -4.06 6.53 8.10
CA SER A 698 -3.95 6.50 6.64
C SER A 698 -5.33 6.53 5.98
N ASN A 699 -5.39 7.11 4.79
CA ASN A 699 -6.59 7.16 3.95
C ASN A 699 -6.59 5.99 2.94
N GLY A 700 -7.76 5.61 2.42
CA GLY A 700 -7.91 4.53 1.41
C GLY A 700 -8.64 3.27 1.92
N ALA A 701 -9.50 3.40 2.94
CA ALA A 701 -10.14 2.28 3.63
C ALA A 701 -11.52 1.93 3.04
N ASP A 702 -11.55 1.18 1.94
CA ASP A 702 -12.82 0.53 1.51
C ASP A 702 -12.98 -0.85 2.19
N ALA A 703 -11.86 -1.45 2.61
CA ALA A 703 -11.75 -2.59 3.51
C ALA A 703 -10.59 -2.33 4.50
N GLY A 704 -10.38 -3.22 5.47
CA GLY A 704 -9.31 -3.01 6.45
C GLY A 704 -8.85 -4.24 7.21
N LEU A 705 -7.68 -4.11 7.81
CA LEU A 705 -7.11 -5.04 8.78
C LEU A 705 -7.12 -4.39 10.16
N ALA A 706 -7.90 -4.95 11.08
CA ALA A 706 -7.91 -4.57 12.48
C ALA A 706 -6.85 -5.37 13.23
N VAL A 707 -5.77 -4.70 13.58
CA VAL A 707 -4.67 -5.28 14.35
C VAL A 707 -4.89 -4.96 15.81
N GLN A 708 -4.75 -5.98 16.65
CA GLN A 708 -4.86 -5.84 18.10
C GLN A 708 -3.70 -6.58 18.74
N VAL A 709 -2.77 -5.83 19.31
CA VAL A 709 -1.68 -6.39 20.11
C VAL A 709 -2.23 -6.72 21.50
N ALA A 710 -1.87 -7.88 22.05
CA ALA A 710 -2.24 -8.22 23.42
C ALA A 710 -1.63 -7.20 24.40
N ASP A 711 -2.37 -6.94 25.47
CA ASP A 711 -1.95 -6.06 26.56
C ASP A 711 -1.25 -6.88 27.65
N THR A 712 -0.61 -6.22 28.61
CA THR A 712 0.12 -6.87 29.70
C THR A 712 -0.34 -6.36 31.05
N ASP A 713 -0.32 -7.22 32.07
CA ASP A 713 -0.68 -6.81 33.44
C ASP A 713 0.33 -5.84 34.07
N ASP A 714 1.53 -5.69 33.48
CA ASP A 714 2.53 -4.70 33.90
C ASP A 714 2.29 -3.36 33.22
N ILE A 715 1.73 -2.39 33.95
CA ILE A 715 1.42 -1.03 33.47
C ILE A 715 2.69 -0.23 33.12
N ASP A 716 3.84 -0.61 33.68
CA ASP A 716 5.13 0.03 33.40
C ASP A 716 5.75 -0.48 32.08
N LEU A 717 5.31 -1.66 31.60
CA LEU A 717 5.81 -2.23 30.35
C LEU A 717 5.16 -1.52 29.15
N ARG A 718 5.91 -0.59 28.56
CA ARG A 718 5.51 0.12 27.33
C ARG A 718 6.59 -0.04 26.28
N GLY A 719 6.19 -0.18 25.02
CA GLY A 719 7.11 -0.26 23.90
C GLY A 719 6.54 -0.98 22.70
N VAL A 720 7.37 -1.09 21.66
CA VAL A 720 7.03 -1.79 20.43
C VAL A 720 7.06 -3.29 20.71
N ALA A 721 5.96 -3.98 20.43
CA ALA A 721 5.86 -5.42 20.57
C ALA A 721 6.13 -6.17 19.27
N ALA A 722 5.69 -5.61 18.13
CA ALA A 722 5.74 -6.30 16.85
C ALA A 722 5.96 -5.32 15.68
N GLU A 723 6.61 -5.80 14.63
CA GLU A 723 6.63 -5.14 13.33
C GLU A 723 5.67 -5.85 12.37
N LEU A 724 4.81 -5.09 11.70
CA LEU A 724 3.84 -5.59 10.74
C LEU A 724 4.13 -5.01 9.35
N GLN A 725 4.40 -5.91 8.42
CA GLN A 725 4.54 -5.60 7.01
C GLN A 725 3.28 -6.05 6.25
N VAL A 726 2.62 -5.11 5.57
CA VAL A 726 1.50 -5.43 4.67
C VAL A 726 1.86 -4.95 3.27
N GLY A 727 1.61 -5.78 2.26
CA GLY A 727 1.86 -5.44 0.85
C GLY A 727 1.32 -4.05 0.48
N GLY A 728 2.17 -3.20 -0.09
CA GLY A 728 1.81 -1.83 -0.47
C GLY A 728 1.81 -0.78 0.65
N LEU A 729 1.91 -1.17 1.92
CA LEU A 729 2.03 -0.27 3.07
C LEU A 729 3.48 -0.22 3.59
N ARG A 730 3.85 0.91 4.23
CA ARG A 730 5.12 1.01 4.96
C ARG A 730 5.09 0.07 6.17
N ARG A 731 6.25 -0.39 6.62
CA ARG A 731 6.38 -1.19 7.84
C ARG A 731 5.74 -0.44 9.02
N GLN A 732 4.86 -1.12 9.74
CA GLN A 732 4.14 -0.58 10.90
C GLN A 732 4.76 -1.15 12.17
N ARG A 733 5.12 -0.28 13.12
CA ARG A 733 5.54 -0.69 14.47
C ARG A 733 4.33 -0.63 15.38
N LEU A 734 4.03 -1.73 16.06
CA LEU A 734 2.84 -1.89 16.89
C LEU A 734 3.25 -1.87 18.37
N GLN A 735 2.61 -1.00 19.15
CA GLN A 735 2.84 -0.91 20.60
C GLN A 735 2.05 -1.99 21.35
N ILE A 736 2.52 -2.34 22.55
CA ILE A 736 1.77 -3.19 23.49
C ILE A 736 0.37 -2.60 23.73
N GLY A 737 -0.66 -3.46 23.71
CA GLY A 737 -2.07 -3.05 23.87
C GLY A 737 -2.65 -2.21 22.72
N GLU A 738 -1.89 -1.92 21.66
CA GLU A 738 -2.34 -1.05 20.57
C GLU A 738 -3.47 -1.71 19.76
N ARG A 739 -4.50 -0.89 19.46
CA ARG A 739 -5.55 -1.21 18.50
C ARG A 739 -5.40 -0.30 17.28
N ARG A 740 -5.10 -0.89 16.13
CA ARG A 740 -4.77 -0.16 14.90
C ARG A 740 -5.62 -0.63 13.74
N LEU A 741 -6.17 0.32 12.98
CA LEU A 741 -6.74 0.02 11.67
C LEU A 741 -5.68 0.27 10.60
N LEU A 742 -5.41 -0.76 9.79
CA LEU A 742 -4.69 -0.61 8.54
C LEU A 742 -5.69 -0.61 7.40
N PRO A 743 -5.83 0.51 6.66
CA PRO A 743 -6.75 0.59 5.55
C PRO A 743 -6.21 -0.22 4.38
N LEU A 744 -7.06 -1.07 3.82
CA LEU A 744 -6.75 -1.91 2.68
C LEU A 744 -7.64 -1.53 1.50
N SER A 745 -7.07 -1.57 0.30
CA SER A 745 -7.87 -1.48 -0.91
C SER A 745 -8.71 -2.75 -1.04
N SER A 746 -10.03 -2.57 -1.17
CA SER A 746 -10.95 -3.67 -1.42
C SER A 746 -10.68 -4.32 -2.79
N TYR A 747 -11.03 -5.60 -2.92
CA TYR A 747 -10.85 -6.40 -4.14
C TYR A 747 -9.42 -6.44 -4.64
N GLN A 748 -8.45 -6.40 -3.73
CA GLN A 748 -7.03 -6.57 -4.00
C GLN A 748 -6.46 -7.62 -3.06
N SER A 749 -5.52 -8.41 -3.58
CA SER A 749 -4.77 -9.37 -2.78
C SER A 749 -3.70 -8.63 -1.98
N HIS A 750 -3.73 -8.78 -0.67
CA HIS A 750 -2.74 -8.24 0.25
C HIS A 750 -2.08 -9.38 1.00
N ARG A 751 -0.82 -9.22 1.38
CA ARG A 751 -0.09 -10.17 2.22
C ARG A 751 0.35 -9.47 3.48
N ALA A 752 -0.07 -9.96 4.64
CA ALA A 752 0.33 -9.44 5.95
C ALA A 752 1.30 -10.40 6.62
N GLU A 753 2.40 -9.86 7.12
CA GLU A 753 3.44 -10.60 7.82
C GLU A 753 3.78 -9.86 9.11
N VAL A 754 3.69 -10.58 10.23
CA VAL A 754 4.06 -10.08 11.55
C VAL A 754 5.39 -10.68 11.92
N GLN A 755 6.29 -9.83 12.42
CA GLN A 755 7.62 -10.20 12.90
C GLN A 755 7.83 -9.58 14.28
N ASP A 756 8.73 -10.18 15.06
CA ASP A 756 9.13 -9.63 16.35
C ASP A 756 9.80 -8.27 16.16
N ALA A 757 9.45 -7.31 17.03
CA ALA A 757 10.15 -6.04 17.05
C ALA A 757 11.52 -6.23 17.71
N SER A 758 12.59 -6.22 16.90
CA SER A 758 13.96 -6.23 17.41
C SER A 758 14.29 -4.86 18.05
N THR A 759 13.78 -4.58 19.25
CA THR A 759 14.06 -3.34 19.99
C THR A 759 14.77 -3.61 21.30
N LEU A 760 15.88 -2.89 21.51
CA LEU A 760 16.76 -3.00 22.68
C LEU A 760 16.27 -2.20 23.91
N ASP A 761 15.18 -1.43 23.75
CA ASP A 761 14.70 -0.44 24.73
C ASP A 761 13.59 -0.98 25.67
N SER A 762 13.15 -2.23 25.52
CA SER A 762 12.16 -2.86 26.42
C SER A 762 12.80 -3.42 27.70
N ILE A 763 12.09 -3.36 28.84
CA ILE A 763 12.52 -3.94 30.13
C ILE A 763 12.41 -5.48 30.16
N ALA A 764 11.70 -6.05 29.20
CA ALA A 764 11.44 -7.48 29.05
C ALA A 764 11.62 -7.91 27.59
N ALA A 765 11.98 -9.18 27.37
CA ALA A 765 11.96 -9.76 26.05
C ALA A 765 10.51 -10.00 25.63
N ILE A 766 10.13 -9.51 24.45
CA ILE A 766 8.78 -9.65 23.89
C ILE A 766 8.90 -10.51 22.64
N ARG A 767 8.10 -11.57 22.55
CA ARG A 767 8.01 -12.45 21.38
C ARG A 767 6.57 -12.56 20.91
N VAL A 768 6.35 -12.52 19.61
CA VAL A 768 5.05 -12.76 18.99
C VAL A 768 4.87 -14.27 18.82
N THR A 769 3.79 -14.81 19.38
CA THR A 769 3.46 -16.23 19.28
C THR A 769 2.34 -16.47 18.27
N GLY A 770 2.30 -17.62 17.60
CA GLY A 770 1.13 -18.06 16.81
C GLY A 770 0.72 -17.22 15.57
N VAL A 771 1.45 -16.17 15.20
CA VAL A 771 1.19 -15.33 14.01
C VAL A 771 2.34 -15.39 12.99
N GLY A 772 3.15 -16.45 13.05
CA GLY A 772 4.23 -16.68 12.09
C GLY A 772 3.70 -16.88 10.66
N GLY A 773 4.48 -16.39 9.70
CA GLY A 773 4.21 -16.56 8.27
C GLY A 773 3.28 -15.51 7.68
N ALA A 774 3.42 -15.33 6.37
CA ALA A 774 2.77 -14.25 5.67
C ALA A 774 1.39 -14.69 5.14
N ARG A 775 0.34 -14.06 5.66
CA ARG A 775 -1.08 -14.40 5.44
C ARG A 775 -1.65 -13.65 4.23
N PRO A 776 -2.11 -14.35 3.18
CA PRO A 776 -2.82 -13.71 2.09
C PRO A 776 -4.22 -13.28 2.55
N MET A 777 -4.68 -12.14 2.05
CA MET A 777 -5.96 -11.53 2.39
C MET A 777 -6.59 -10.94 1.15
N PHE A 778 -7.86 -11.23 0.92
CA PHE A 778 -8.66 -10.63 -0.14
C PHE A 778 -10.02 -10.25 0.45
N LEU A 779 -10.30 -8.94 0.49
CA LEU A 779 -11.46 -8.39 1.19
C LEU A 779 -12.37 -7.64 0.22
N SER A 780 -13.67 -7.88 0.31
CA SER A 780 -14.68 -7.05 -0.36
C SER A 780 -14.92 -5.73 0.42
N PRO A 781 -15.53 -4.71 -0.21
CA PRO A 781 -15.80 -3.44 0.46
C PRO A 781 -16.69 -3.62 1.70
N GLY A 782 -16.42 -2.85 2.75
CA GLY A 782 -17.15 -2.92 4.01
C GLY A 782 -16.74 -4.10 4.90
N ARG A 783 -15.60 -4.73 4.62
CA ARG A 783 -15.05 -5.84 5.41
C ARG A 783 -13.84 -5.44 6.23
N LEU A 784 -13.79 -6.02 7.43
CA LEU A 784 -12.70 -5.89 8.37
C LEU A 784 -12.18 -7.29 8.72
N MET A 785 -10.92 -7.57 8.42
CA MET A 785 -10.25 -8.78 8.89
C MET A 785 -9.56 -8.47 10.21
N ARG A 786 -9.69 -9.37 11.18
CA ARG A 786 -9.01 -9.22 12.48
C ARG A 786 -7.69 -9.97 12.46
N MET A 787 -6.66 -9.35 13.05
CA MET A 787 -5.39 -9.97 13.32
C MET A 787 -5.00 -9.72 14.78
N PRO A 788 -5.34 -10.66 15.69
CA PRO A 788 -4.79 -10.63 17.04
C PRO A 788 -3.29 -10.93 16.95
N VAL A 789 -2.48 -10.15 17.66
CA VAL A 789 -1.04 -10.34 17.82
C VAL A 789 -0.81 -10.67 19.29
N PRO A 790 -0.87 -11.96 19.68
CA PRO A 790 -0.54 -12.36 21.03
C PRO A 790 0.96 -12.16 21.25
N ILE A 791 1.30 -11.73 22.46
CA ILE A 791 2.67 -11.47 22.85
C ILE A 791 2.98 -12.31 24.08
N GLU A 792 4.18 -12.87 24.11
CA GLU A 792 4.77 -13.51 25.27
C GLU A 792 5.85 -12.58 25.80
N VAL A 793 5.77 -12.27 27.09
CA VAL A 793 6.69 -11.37 27.78
C VAL A 793 7.54 -12.19 28.73
N THR A 794 8.85 -11.99 28.67
CA THR A 794 9.81 -12.69 29.53
C THR A 794 10.72 -11.68 30.23
N TYR A 795 10.72 -11.72 31.56
CA TYR A 795 11.60 -10.93 32.42
C TYR A 795 12.76 -11.80 32.89
N THR A 796 13.98 -11.45 32.48
CA THR A 796 15.20 -12.16 32.89
C THR A 796 15.83 -11.45 34.08
N PHE A 797 15.89 -12.13 35.22
CA PHE A 797 16.57 -11.65 36.44
C PHE A 797 17.92 -12.33 36.60
N ILE A 798 18.95 -11.54 36.92
CA ILE A 798 20.30 -12.03 37.23
C ILE A 798 20.74 -11.48 38.59
N GLY A 799 21.15 -12.40 39.47
CA GLY A 799 21.61 -12.06 40.82
C GLY A 799 22.34 -13.19 41.50
N ASN A 800 22.74 -12.93 42.75
CA ASN A 800 23.35 -13.92 43.65
C ASN A 800 22.50 -14.03 44.92
N ALA A 801 21.98 -15.22 45.19
CA ALA A 801 21.22 -15.53 46.39
C ALA A 801 22.16 -15.82 47.56
N LYS A 802 21.92 -15.17 48.69
CA LYS A 802 22.68 -15.32 49.94
C LYS A 802 21.75 -15.56 51.12
N ASP A 803 22.24 -16.27 52.13
CA ASP A 803 21.54 -16.37 53.41
C ASP A 803 21.68 -15.09 54.24
N LEU A 804 21.03 -15.07 55.41
CA LEU A 804 21.13 -13.98 56.40
C LEU A 804 22.55 -13.73 56.91
N ALA A 805 23.44 -14.74 56.85
CA ALA A 805 24.84 -14.63 57.23
C ALA A 805 25.75 -14.13 56.08
N GLY A 806 25.19 -13.94 54.88
CA GLY A 806 25.91 -13.49 53.69
C GLY A 806 26.63 -14.60 52.93
N ALA A 807 26.45 -15.87 53.30
CA ALA A 807 26.99 -17.03 52.59
C ALA A 807 26.18 -17.32 51.32
N PRO A 808 26.83 -17.76 50.22
CA PRO A 808 26.15 -18.04 48.96
C PRO A 808 25.26 -19.29 49.06
N LEU A 809 24.03 -19.18 48.58
CA LEU A 809 23.08 -20.29 48.51
C LEU A 809 23.30 -21.09 47.24
N GLY A 810 24.20 -22.06 47.25
CA GLY A 810 24.47 -22.95 46.10
C GLY A 810 23.53 -24.16 46.03
N GLY A 811 23.11 -24.54 44.83
CA GLY A 811 22.28 -25.73 44.57
C GLY A 811 20.81 -25.61 44.97
N ALA A 812 20.34 -24.41 45.35
CA ALA A 812 18.96 -24.18 45.74
C ALA A 812 18.03 -24.20 44.52
N ARG A 813 16.92 -24.95 44.60
CA ARG A 813 15.96 -25.08 43.50
C ARG A 813 15.03 -23.87 43.47
N ILE A 814 14.84 -23.27 42.29
CA ILE A 814 13.92 -22.14 42.09
C ILE A 814 12.49 -22.68 41.91
N LEU A 815 11.56 -22.18 42.72
CA LEU A 815 10.16 -22.64 42.70
C LEU A 815 9.29 -21.86 41.72
N ASN A 816 9.60 -20.59 41.50
CA ASN A 816 8.78 -19.66 40.71
C ASN A 816 8.91 -19.90 39.19
N ALA A 817 10.01 -20.51 38.73
CA ALA A 817 10.30 -20.77 37.32
C ALA A 817 10.95 -22.15 37.12
N PRO A 818 10.69 -22.82 35.99
CA PRO A 818 11.28 -24.11 35.63
C PRO A 818 12.72 -23.98 35.13
N VAL A 819 13.59 -23.37 35.93
CA VAL A 819 15.00 -23.14 35.59
C VAL A 819 15.93 -23.97 36.47
N PRO A 820 17.20 -24.18 36.05
CA PRO A 820 18.21 -24.79 36.91
C PRO A 820 18.33 -24.07 38.26
N GLY A 821 18.73 -24.83 39.29
CA GLY A 821 19.00 -24.26 40.61
C GLY A 821 20.18 -23.30 40.61
N THR A 822 20.38 -22.61 41.75
CA THR A 822 21.47 -21.66 41.92
C THR A 822 22.85 -22.33 41.74
N SER A 823 23.78 -21.60 41.15
CA SER A 823 25.18 -22.02 40.96
C SER A 823 25.91 -22.14 42.30
N ALA A 824 27.07 -22.80 42.34
CA ALA A 824 27.84 -22.99 43.59
C ALA A 824 28.21 -21.68 44.31
N ASN A 825 28.31 -20.57 43.59
CA ASN A 825 28.55 -19.22 44.12
C ASN A 825 27.26 -18.46 44.49
N GLY A 826 26.10 -19.12 44.48
CA GLY A 826 24.78 -18.52 44.71
C GLY A 826 24.19 -17.79 43.50
N GLY A 827 24.87 -17.79 42.35
CA GLY A 827 24.40 -17.10 41.14
C GLY A 827 23.17 -17.77 40.53
N PHE A 828 22.23 -16.95 40.04
CA PHE A 828 21.05 -17.42 39.33
C PHE A 828 20.72 -16.54 38.13
N VAL A 829 20.11 -17.19 37.13
CA VAL A 829 19.42 -16.56 36.00
C VAL A 829 18.04 -17.17 35.96
N ALA A 830 17.01 -16.35 36.06
CA ALA A 830 15.62 -16.82 36.08
C ALA A 830 14.74 -15.97 35.17
N ASP A 831 14.00 -16.66 34.30
CA ASP A 831 13.05 -16.07 33.38
C ASP A 831 11.63 -16.23 33.93
N PHE A 832 10.90 -15.11 34.02
CA PHE A 832 9.52 -15.09 34.51
C PHE A 832 8.57 -14.47 33.48
N PRO A 833 7.33 -14.97 33.37
CA PRO A 833 6.30 -14.39 32.49
C PRO A 833 5.72 -13.07 33.02
N ARG A 834 5.96 -12.76 34.30
CA ARG A 834 5.53 -11.54 34.99
C ARG A 834 6.72 -10.94 35.75
N ARG A 835 6.62 -9.65 36.08
CA ARG A 835 7.65 -8.97 36.86
C ARG A 835 7.56 -9.37 38.34
N GLU A 836 8.25 -10.45 38.68
CA GLU A 836 8.29 -10.99 40.05
C GLU A 836 9.03 -10.05 41.02
N THR A 837 8.49 -9.92 42.23
CA THR A 837 9.11 -9.13 43.32
C THR A 837 9.84 -10.00 44.33
N THR A 838 9.62 -11.32 44.32
CA THR A 838 10.19 -12.27 45.28
C THR A 838 10.58 -13.56 44.57
N LEU A 839 11.78 -14.07 44.85
CA LEU A 839 12.26 -15.38 44.41
C LEU A 839 12.05 -16.39 45.53
N TYR A 840 11.32 -17.48 45.29
CA TYR A 840 11.21 -18.59 46.24
C TYR A 840 12.20 -19.70 45.89
N LEU A 841 12.99 -20.07 46.88
CA LEU A 841 14.03 -21.09 46.78
C LEU A 841 13.74 -22.24 47.74
N LEU A 842 14.08 -23.46 47.31
CA LEU A 842 14.13 -24.63 48.16
C LEU A 842 15.58 -25.11 48.25
N GLN A 843 16.17 -24.97 49.42
CA GLN A 843 17.50 -25.49 49.74
C GLN A 843 17.33 -26.63 50.74
N ASP A 844 17.62 -27.85 50.30
CA ASP A 844 17.38 -29.08 51.07
C ASP A 844 15.94 -29.21 51.59
N ASP A 845 15.70 -28.93 52.87
CA ASP A 845 14.41 -28.94 53.56
C ASP A 845 13.91 -27.52 53.93
N ARG A 846 14.65 -26.47 53.56
CA ARG A 846 14.34 -25.08 53.92
C ARG A 846 13.74 -24.33 52.74
N LEU A 847 12.52 -23.84 52.92
CA LEU A 847 11.90 -22.86 52.05
C LEU A 847 12.42 -21.47 52.39
N LEU A 848 12.84 -20.74 51.37
CA LEU A 848 13.39 -19.41 51.48
C LEU A 848 12.63 -18.48 50.52
N HIS A 849 12.49 -17.22 50.91
CA HIS A 849 12.02 -16.15 50.03
C HIS A 849 13.06 -15.05 49.97
N CYS A 850 13.36 -14.55 48.77
CA CYS A 850 14.38 -13.55 48.52
C CYS A 850 13.73 -12.36 47.80
N PRO A 851 13.66 -11.16 48.39
CA PRO A 851 13.12 -9.99 47.71
C PRO A 851 14.00 -9.62 46.51
N LEU A 852 13.39 -9.49 45.34
CA LEU A 852 14.02 -9.08 44.09
C LEU A 852 13.91 -7.55 43.97
N GLN A 853 15.00 -6.85 44.26
CA GLN A 853 15.11 -5.40 44.04
C GLN A 853 16.04 -5.13 42.86
N VAL A 854 15.49 -4.58 41.77
CA VAL A 854 16.27 -4.25 40.57
C VAL A 854 17.20 -3.07 40.87
N ARG A 855 18.51 -3.29 40.75
CA ARG A 855 19.55 -2.27 40.99
C ARG A 855 20.03 -1.63 39.71
N GLU A 856 20.23 -2.43 38.67
CA GLU A 856 20.71 -1.99 37.37
C GLU A 856 19.92 -2.72 36.28
N ARG A 857 19.73 -2.05 35.15
CA ARG A 857 19.10 -2.62 33.97
C ARG A 857 20.08 -2.61 32.81
N ARG A 858 20.19 -3.72 32.10
CA ARG A 858 20.91 -3.81 30.82
C ARG A 858 20.01 -4.44 29.77
N GLN A 859 19.48 -3.62 28.86
CA GLN A 859 18.52 -4.04 27.83
C GLN A 859 17.29 -4.73 28.47
N VAL A 860 17.09 -6.03 28.17
CA VAL A 860 16.00 -6.90 28.67
C VAL A 860 16.35 -7.63 29.97
N VAL A 861 17.54 -7.41 30.53
CA VAL A 861 18.04 -8.09 31.72
C VAL A 861 17.98 -7.18 32.95
N LEU A 862 17.38 -7.69 34.02
CA LEU A 862 17.24 -7.03 35.32
C LEU A 862 18.30 -7.56 36.30
N LEU A 863 19.26 -6.70 36.67
CA LEU A 863 20.32 -7.05 37.61
C LEU A 863 19.87 -6.66 39.02
N VAL A 864 19.70 -7.67 39.89
CA VAL A 864 19.32 -7.46 41.29
C VAL A 864 20.53 -7.46 42.24
N GLY A 865 21.67 -7.99 41.78
CA GLY A 865 22.88 -8.10 42.60
C GLY A 865 22.73 -9.16 43.69
N ALA A 866 23.24 -8.89 44.89
CA ALA A 866 23.13 -9.80 46.03
C ALA A 866 21.77 -9.66 46.73
N VAL A 867 20.97 -10.74 46.73
CA VAL A 867 19.67 -10.81 47.40
C VAL A 867 19.80 -11.67 48.67
N HIS A 868 19.31 -11.15 49.80
CA HIS A 868 19.33 -11.85 51.08
C HIS A 868 18.02 -12.60 51.24
N CYS A 869 18.10 -13.90 51.49
CA CYS A 869 16.96 -14.79 51.55
C CYS A 869 16.61 -15.14 53.00
N GLU A 870 15.32 -15.08 53.33
CA GLU A 870 14.80 -15.35 54.66
C GLU A 870 13.95 -16.63 54.68
N PRO A 871 13.97 -17.42 55.77
CA PRO A 871 13.12 -18.60 55.94
C PRO A 871 11.63 -18.29 55.76
N LEU A 872 10.93 -19.15 55.03
CA LEU A 872 9.50 -19.05 54.76
C LEU A 872 8.78 -20.34 55.19
N ALA A 873 7.67 -20.22 55.91
CA ALA A 873 6.84 -21.37 56.23
C ALA A 873 6.05 -21.85 55.00
N VAL A 874 5.80 -23.16 54.86
CA VAL A 874 5.02 -23.76 53.75
C VAL A 874 3.63 -23.11 53.59
N ALA A 875 2.99 -22.71 54.71
CA ALA A 875 1.69 -22.06 54.70
C ALA A 875 1.71 -20.65 54.07
N GLN A 876 2.87 -20.00 54.04
CA GLN A 876 3.08 -18.65 53.49
C GLN A 876 3.52 -18.68 52.02
N LEU A 877 3.76 -19.85 51.44
CA LEU A 877 4.05 -19.98 50.01
C LEU A 877 2.79 -19.64 49.20
N PRO A 878 2.88 -18.77 48.16
CA PRO A 878 1.73 -18.41 47.33
C PRO A 878 1.01 -19.64 46.77
N ALA A 879 -0.33 -19.62 46.80
CA ALA A 879 -1.15 -20.74 46.34
C ALA A 879 -0.85 -21.12 44.88
N GLU A 880 -0.63 -20.12 44.01
CA GLU A 880 -0.27 -20.28 42.59
C GLU A 880 0.99 -21.12 42.39
N ILE A 881 1.99 -20.98 43.28
CA ILE A 881 3.26 -21.73 43.21
C ILE A 881 3.09 -23.10 43.86
N ARG A 882 2.43 -23.17 45.02
CA ARG A 882 2.20 -24.42 45.76
C ARG A 882 1.38 -25.44 44.98
N GLN A 883 0.43 -24.97 44.15
CA GLN A 883 -0.43 -25.81 43.32
C GLN A 883 0.24 -26.31 42.03
N GLN A 884 1.44 -25.82 41.69
CA GLN A 884 2.16 -26.34 40.53
C GLN A 884 2.62 -27.77 40.80
N ALA A 885 2.29 -28.71 39.91
CA ALA A 885 2.63 -30.13 40.06
C ALA A 885 4.13 -30.36 40.33
N ARG A 886 5.02 -29.58 39.68
CA ARG A 886 6.47 -29.59 39.93
C ARG A 886 6.79 -29.29 41.39
N VAL A 887 6.24 -28.19 41.92
CA VAL A 887 6.50 -27.72 43.28
C VAL A 887 5.89 -28.67 44.31
N THR A 888 4.65 -29.14 44.08
CA THR A 888 4.02 -30.12 44.97
C THR A 888 4.86 -31.39 45.09
N ARG A 889 5.37 -31.92 43.97
CA ARG A 889 6.27 -33.08 43.96
C ARG A 889 7.57 -32.80 44.71
N LEU A 890 8.19 -31.64 44.49
CA LEU A 890 9.41 -31.23 45.20
C LEU A 890 9.21 -31.15 46.73
N LEU A 891 8.07 -30.61 47.16
CA LEU A 891 7.74 -30.50 48.57
C LEU A 891 7.42 -31.88 49.20
N GLN A 892 6.81 -32.80 48.45
CA GLN A 892 6.56 -34.18 48.89
C GLN A 892 7.87 -34.99 48.98
N GLU A 893 8.76 -34.89 47.99
CA GLU A 893 10.07 -35.55 47.99
C GLU A 893 10.93 -35.15 49.20
N ARG A 894 10.74 -33.93 49.72
CA ARG A 894 11.44 -33.42 50.92
C ARG A 894 10.62 -33.54 52.21
N ALA A 895 9.50 -34.26 52.19
CA ALA A 895 8.61 -34.47 53.34
C ALA A 895 8.06 -33.17 53.99
N LEU A 896 7.99 -32.07 53.23
CA LEU A 896 7.47 -30.77 53.70
C LEU A 896 5.95 -30.67 53.67
N ILE A 897 5.30 -31.56 52.91
CA ILE A 897 3.84 -31.75 52.87
C ILE A 897 3.53 -33.24 52.85
N ALA A 898 2.38 -33.63 53.41
CA ALA A 898 1.93 -35.02 53.40
C ALA A 898 1.73 -35.51 51.96
N ALA A 899 2.19 -36.73 51.67
CA ALA A 899 1.89 -37.40 50.42
C ALA A 899 0.37 -37.64 50.35
N THR A 900 -0.30 -37.02 49.39
CA THR A 900 -1.72 -37.31 49.14
C THR A 900 -1.80 -38.72 48.54
N PRO A 901 -2.55 -39.66 49.15
CA PRO A 901 -2.72 -40.98 48.56
C PRO A 901 -3.37 -40.83 47.19
N GLN A 902 -2.72 -41.34 46.14
CA GLN A 902 -3.29 -41.45 44.81
C GLN A 902 -4.47 -42.44 44.87
N THR A 903 -5.68 -41.95 45.04
CA THR A 903 -6.88 -42.70 44.65
C THR A 903 -6.87 -42.82 43.14
N ALA A 904 -6.57 -44.03 42.66
CA ALA A 904 -6.81 -44.44 41.28
C ALA A 904 -8.32 -44.30 40.99
N ALA A 905 -8.73 -43.16 40.44
CA ALA A 905 -10.03 -43.01 39.83
C ALA A 905 -9.96 -43.52 38.39
N ALA A 906 -10.58 -44.67 38.17
CA ALA A 906 -10.89 -45.18 36.86
C ALA A 906 -11.78 -44.19 36.08
N GLY A 907 -11.50 -44.05 34.78
CA GLY A 907 -12.47 -43.73 33.72
C GLY A 907 -13.18 -42.37 33.77
N GLY A 908 -12.83 -41.50 32.83
CA GLY A 908 -13.65 -40.34 32.48
C GLY A 908 -13.01 -39.47 31.41
N THR A 909 -13.38 -39.70 30.16
CA THR A 909 -13.19 -38.78 29.02
C THR A 909 -13.74 -37.38 29.33
N PRO A 910 -13.05 -36.34 28.86
CA PRO A 910 -13.69 -35.39 27.96
C PRO A 910 -13.02 -35.30 26.59
#